data_AF-A0A375IGW2-F1
#
_entry.id   AF-A0A375IGW2-F1
#
_cell.length_a   1.000
_cell.length_b   1.000
_cell.length_c   1.000
_cell.angle_alpha   90.00
_cell.angle_beta   90.00
_cell.angle_gamma   90.00
#
_symmetry.space_group_name_H-M   'P 1'
#
loop_
_entity.id
_entity.type
_entity.pdbx_description
1 polymer ?
#
loop_
_entity_poly.entity_id
_entity_poly.type
_entity_poly.pdbx_seq_one_letter_code
_entity_poly.pdbx_strand_id
1 'polypeptide(L)'
;MSKTIPCVLMRAGTSRGPFFLREWLPEGDEARDQALIGAIGASDPLQLDGVGGGSTLNSKVAIVSRSTQPGCDLDYLFAQVGVGNCSVDTRPNCGNMLSGVAPFAIEQGLIPAQDGSTRVRVHNVNTGARIDVTVRTPGGRVSYDGDTRIDGVAGTGAPILLDFLDAWGAVTGKIFPTGKRIDLINGVEVTCIDAAMPLMIVRARDLGVSGREAPATLDNDAALLERLEALRLQAGRMMGLGDVSDSVIPKPVLVAPGDSPNSITSRYFTPRKCHASHAVTGAIGVASAFALPGTVASEHSRPAGRHALVVLHPAGRIEVEVELEGEGDEASVIRAALVRTARKIMDGQLHLPDYVFSRPEQADQASRVSQSKPLRIIVPTRAGGGNDAVAHLVGARLARLLGQEVIIDNRAGANGGIACEYVARAVPDGQTLLLGYVGTHAMNPALQQVAYDPIDSFAPIGLIGSSPILLVGNPAQTPAELGTLIDNLRRTPRSLSYASAGDGTPPHFAAELFQLATGTSMRGNTFDGAAPAIASIIDGRSQLMFSSLLTAYRPLRAGQVHALAVAASRRIPELPEVPTLAEFGIAGMEMTQWYALFAPAATPAKVVDQVNCALSEVLTDPEVKLGFETFGAAPAPGRPEQLAARVAAELARWRRVVRESSLLPSKRNVESFGE
;
A
#
# COMPACT_ATOMS: atom_id res chain seq x y z
N MET A 1 -23.96 -20.14 -16.03
CA MET A 1 -23.78 -18.68 -16.20
C MET A 1 -22.95 -18.44 -17.45
N SER A 2 -23.25 -17.41 -18.25
CA SER A 2 -22.42 -17.10 -19.43
C SER A 2 -21.05 -16.61 -18.95
N LYS A 3 -19.99 -17.37 -19.28
CA LYS A 3 -18.57 -17.02 -19.02
C LYS A 3 -18.08 -15.86 -19.88
N THR A 4 -18.91 -15.46 -20.82
CA THR A 4 -18.67 -14.38 -21.75
C THR A 4 -19.76 -13.34 -21.51
N ILE A 5 -19.37 -12.16 -21.04
CA ILE A 5 -20.31 -11.05 -20.78
C ILE A 5 -20.01 -9.89 -21.72
N PRO A 6 -21.02 -9.13 -22.17
CA PRO A 6 -20.76 -7.90 -22.89
C PRO A 6 -19.99 -6.91 -22.00
N CYS A 7 -19.10 -6.14 -22.60
CA CYS A 7 -18.24 -5.19 -21.89
C CYS A 7 -17.91 -4.01 -22.80
N VAL A 8 -18.02 -2.79 -22.26
CA VAL A 8 -17.52 -1.59 -22.92
C VAL A 8 -16.40 -0.99 -22.09
N LEU A 9 -15.20 -0.95 -22.63
CA LEU A 9 -14.07 -0.29 -21.97
C LEU A 9 -14.11 1.20 -22.34
N MET A 10 -14.14 2.08 -21.34
CA MET A 10 -14.15 3.52 -21.58
C MET A 10 -13.06 4.23 -20.79
N ARG A 11 -12.57 5.33 -21.36
CA ARG A 11 -12.00 6.42 -20.57
C ARG A 11 -13.14 7.32 -20.14
N ALA A 12 -13.22 7.62 -18.85
CA ALA A 12 -14.21 8.53 -18.28
C ALA A 12 -13.49 9.49 -17.34
N GLY A 13 -13.40 10.77 -17.74
CA GLY A 13 -12.52 11.74 -17.10
C GLY A 13 -11.05 11.30 -17.17
N THR A 14 -10.34 11.37 -16.06
CA THR A 14 -8.95 10.90 -15.93
C THR A 14 -8.84 9.44 -15.45
N SER A 15 -9.92 8.66 -15.57
CA SER A 15 -9.97 7.25 -15.18
C SER A 15 -10.35 6.35 -16.36
N ARG A 16 -10.05 5.05 -16.23
CA ARG A 16 -10.39 4.03 -17.22
C ARG A 16 -10.99 2.81 -16.51
N GLY A 17 -11.96 2.17 -17.14
CA GLY A 17 -12.55 0.96 -16.60
C GLY A 17 -13.63 0.38 -17.50
N PRO A 18 -14.01 -0.90 -17.29
CA PRO A 18 -15.15 -1.49 -17.95
C PRO A 18 -16.47 -0.91 -17.41
N PHE A 19 -17.42 -0.78 -18.34
CA PHE A 19 -18.81 -0.41 -18.12
C PHE A 19 -19.68 -1.62 -18.45
N PHE A 20 -20.62 -1.92 -17.54
CA PHE A 20 -21.56 -3.01 -17.69
C PHE A 20 -22.99 -2.51 -17.51
N LEU A 21 -23.93 -3.07 -18.28
CA LEU A 21 -25.33 -3.03 -17.86
C LEU A 21 -25.51 -3.93 -16.63
N ARG A 22 -26.37 -3.55 -15.70
CA ARG A 22 -26.66 -4.39 -14.52
C ARG A 22 -27.11 -5.81 -14.91
N GLU A 23 -27.88 -5.93 -15.98
CA GLU A 23 -28.39 -7.20 -16.53
C GLU A 23 -27.32 -8.10 -17.16
N TRP A 24 -26.14 -7.55 -17.51
CA TRP A 24 -25.02 -8.35 -18.02
C TRP A 24 -24.25 -9.06 -16.91
N LEU A 25 -24.39 -8.56 -15.68
CA LEU A 25 -23.74 -9.11 -14.50
C LEU A 25 -24.70 -10.06 -13.77
N PRO A 26 -24.18 -11.09 -13.10
CA PRO A 26 -25.02 -12.02 -12.36
C PRO A 26 -25.81 -11.33 -11.25
N GLU A 27 -26.93 -11.95 -10.88
CA GLU A 27 -27.74 -11.52 -9.74
C GLU A 27 -27.00 -11.77 -8.41
N GLY A 28 -27.26 -10.90 -7.43
CA GLY A 28 -26.58 -10.93 -6.13
C GLY A 28 -25.22 -10.23 -6.11
N ASP A 29 -24.91 -9.62 -4.97
CA ASP A 29 -23.67 -8.84 -4.79
C ASP A 29 -22.42 -9.71 -4.89
N GLU A 30 -22.45 -10.91 -4.32
CA GLU A 30 -21.28 -11.80 -4.31
C GLU A 30 -20.92 -12.29 -5.73
N ALA A 31 -21.89 -12.78 -6.50
CA ALA A 31 -21.64 -13.25 -7.85
C ALA A 31 -21.21 -12.09 -8.77
N ARG A 32 -21.80 -10.90 -8.57
CA ARG A 32 -21.37 -9.67 -9.26
C ARG A 32 -19.90 -9.40 -8.96
N ASP A 33 -19.51 -9.39 -7.69
CA ASP A 33 -18.15 -9.05 -7.27
C ASP A 33 -17.12 -10.04 -7.83
N GLN A 34 -17.46 -11.33 -7.89
CA GLN A 34 -16.61 -12.32 -8.57
C GLN A 34 -16.47 -12.04 -10.07
N ALA A 35 -17.58 -11.68 -10.75
CA ALA A 35 -17.51 -11.28 -12.14
C ALA A 35 -16.62 -10.04 -12.33
N LEU A 36 -16.66 -9.06 -11.42
CA LEU A 36 -15.81 -7.86 -11.47
C LEU A 36 -14.34 -8.18 -11.21
N ILE A 37 -14.04 -9.09 -10.27
CA ILE A 37 -12.69 -9.58 -9.98
C ILE A 37 -12.09 -10.22 -11.23
N GLY A 38 -12.84 -11.12 -11.89
CA GLY A 38 -12.40 -11.75 -13.13
C GLY A 38 -12.31 -10.78 -14.30
N ALA A 39 -13.23 -9.81 -14.39
CA ALA A 39 -13.21 -8.83 -15.46
C ALA A 39 -11.95 -7.97 -15.40
N ILE A 40 -11.54 -7.56 -14.20
CA ILE A 40 -10.39 -6.69 -13.98
C ILE A 40 -9.07 -7.47 -13.90
N GLY A 41 -9.07 -8.74 -13.47
CA GLY A 41 -7.87 -9.50 -13.16
C GLY A 41 -7.30 -9.16 -11.78
N ALA A 42 -8.17 -8.98 -10.78
CA ALA A 42 -7.82 -8.33 -9.50
C ALA A 42 -6.77 -9.08 -8.66
N SER A 43 -6.66 -10.41 -8.83
CA SER A 43 -5.71 -11.27 -8.11
C SER A 43 -4.24 -10.98 -8.46
N ASP A 44 -3.97 -10.41 -9.64
CA ASP A 44 -2.63 -10.09 -10.12
C ASP A 44 -2.31 -8.59 -9.88
N PRO A 45 -1.17 -8.24 -9.24
CA PRO A 45 -0.72 -6.86 -9.13
C PRO A 45 -0.56 -6.12 -10.47
N LEU A 46 -0.26 -6.84 -11.55
CA LEU A 46 -0.17 -6.31 -12.90
C LEU A 46 -1.50 -6.36 -13.66
N GLN A 47 -2.48 -7.13 -13.15
CA GLN A 47 -3.80 -7.35 -13.76
C GLN A 47 -3.73 -7.87 -15.20
N LEU A 48 -2.79 -8.79 -15.49
CA LEU A 48 -2.53 -9.30 -16.84
C LEU A 48 -3.66 -10.18 -17.37
N ASP A 49 -4.40 -10.85 -16.48
CA ASP A 49 -5.50 -11.76 -16.81
C ASP A 49 -6.88 -11.05 -16.78
N GLY A 50 -6.92 -9.77 -17.12
CA GLY A 50 -8.15 -8.97 -17.17
C GLY A 50 -7.97 -7.62 -17.86
N VAL A 51 -9.01 -6.77 -17.82
CA VAL A 51 -8.98 -5.43 -18.47
C VAL A 51 -8.44 -4.32 -17.57
N GLY A 52 -7.96 -4.69 -16.38
CA GLY A 52 -7.27 -3.79 -15.46
C GLY A 52 -5.99 -3.18 -16.07
N GLY A 53 -5.28 -2.40 -15.28
CA GLY A 53 -4.00 -1.84 -15.74
C GLY A 53 -3.00 -1.59 -14.64
N GLY A 54 -3.08 -2.35 -13.55
CA GLY A 54 -2.10 -2.36 -12.46
C GLY A 54 -2.09 -1.10 -11.60
N SER A 55 -3.14 -0.27 -11.64
CA SER A 55 -3.25 0.93 -10.81
C SER A 55 -4.69 1.22 -10.38
N THR A 56 -4.84 2.02 -9.33
CA THR A 56 -6.18 2.41 -8.85
C THR A 56 -6.95 3.31 -9.83
N LEU A 57 -6.27 3.94 -10.81
CA LEU A 57 -6.91 4.79 -11.84
C LEU A 57 -7.51 3.98 -12.99
N ASN A 58 -7.04 2.75 -13.20
CA ASN A 58 -7.46 1.85 -14.27
C ASN A 58 -7.99 0.49 -13.76
N SER A 59 -8.28 0.39 -12.46
CA SER A 59 -8.96 -0.73 -11.79
C SER A 59 -10.31 -0.26 -11.23
N LYS A 60 -11.23 0.13 -12.10
CA LYS A 60 -12.50 0.76 -11.75
C LYS A 60 -13.63 0.19 -12.59
N VAL A 61 -14.81 0.01 -12.02
CA VAL A 61 -15.97 -0.50 -12.76
C VAL A 61 -17.16 0.45 -12.59
N ALA A 62 -17.90 0.64 -13.68
CA ALA A 62 -19.19 1.31 -13.67
C ALA A 62 -20.29 0.33 -14.08
N ILE A 63 -21.33 0.22 -13.25
CA ILE A 63 -22.51 -0.60 -13.50
C ILE A 63 -23.69 0.34 -13.67
N VAL A 64 -24.39 0.21 -14.80
CA VAL A 64 -25.46 1.13 -15.20
C VAL A 64 -26.76 0.37 -15.45
N SER A 65 -27.88 0.93 -15.02
CA SER A 65 -29.21 0.42 -15.36
C SER A 65 -30.20 1.57 -15.50
N ARG A 66 -31.41 1.29 -15.98
CA ARG A 66 -32.53 2.22 -15.79
C ARG A 66 -32.80 2.37 -14.30
N SER A 67 -33.04 3.59 -13.86
CA SER A 67 -33.32 3.86 -12.46
C SER A 67 -34.77 3.53 -12.11
N THR A 68 -34.98 2.97 -10.92
CA THR A 68 -36.32 2.87 -10.30
C THR A 68 -36.61 4.04 -9.34
N GLN A 69 -35.63 4.91 -9.10
CA GLN A 69 -35.80 6.08 -8.24
C GLN A 69 -36.65 7.16 -8.93
N PRO A 70 -37.67 7.72 -8.24
CA PRO A 70 -38.50 8.77 -8.81
C PRO A 70 -37.68 9.95 -9.34
N GLY A 71 -37.92 10.30 -10.60
CA GLY A 71 -37.29 11.44 -11.27
C GLY A 71 -35.85 11.20 -11.72
N CYS A 72 -35.30 9.99 -11.59
CA CYS A 72 -33.98 9.65 -12.13
C CYS A 72 -34.11 8.67 -13.31
N ASP A 73 -33.34 8.89 -14.38
CA ASP A 73 -33.37 8.09 -15.60
C ASP A 73 -32.50 6.83 -15.49
N LEU A 74 -31.33 6.97 -14.85
CA LEU A 74 -30.31 5.93 -14.76
C LEU A 74 -29.86 5.72 -13.32
N ASP A 75 -29.60 4.47 -12.96
CA ASP A 75 -28.83 4.12 -11.78
C ASP A 75 -27.36 3.91 -12.18
N TYR A 76 -26.46 4.42 -11.36
CA TYR A 76 -25.02 4.21 -11.48
C TYR A 76 -24.45 3.70 -10.17
N LEU A 77 -23.91 2.48 -10.22
CA LEU A 77 -23.12 1.88 -9.15
C LEU A 77 -21.64 1.86 -9.55
N PHE A 78 -20.82 2.57 -8.79
CA PHE A 78 -19.37 2.49 -8.89
C PHE A 78 -18.84 1.32 -8.06
N ALA A 79 -17.82 0.64 -8.58
CA ALA A 79 -17.03 -0.31 -7.80
C ALA A 79 -15.52 -0.07 -8.00
N GLN A 80 -14.80 0.09 -6.90
CA GLN A 80 -13.34 0.06 -6.89
C GLN A 80 -12.88 -1.39 -6.73
N VAL A 81 -12.15 -1.92 -7.71
CA VAL A 81 -11.64 -3.29 -7.66
C VAL A 81 -10.17 -3.28 -7.23
N GLY A 82 -9.78 -4.24 -6.41
CA GLY A 82 -8.43 -4.41 -5.88
C GLY A 82 -7.35 -4.59 -6.97
N VAL A 83 -6.12 -4.26 -6.62
CA VAL A 83 -4.93 -4.47 -7.45
C VAL A 83 -4.01 -5.42 -6.67
N GLY A 84 -3.82 -6.64 -7.17
CA GLY A 84 -3.09 -7.69 -6.45
C GLY A 84 -3.83 -8.27 -5.24
N ASN A 85 -5.15 -8.06 -5.15
CA ASN A 85 -6.02 -8.70 -4.16
C ASN A 85 -7.46 -8.81 -4.71
N CYS A 86 -8.14 -9.90 -4.36
CA CYS A 86 -9.52 -10.19 -4.76
C CYS A 86 -10.52 -9.41 -3.89
N SER A 87 -10.60 -8.09 -4.06
CA SER A 87 -11.55 -7.24 -3.34
C SER A 87 -12.34 -6.32 -4.26
N VAL A 88 -13.56 -6.00 -3.85
CA VAL A 88 -14.46 -5.03 -4.49
C VAL A 88 -15.00 -4.10 -3.40
N ASP A 89 -14.84 -2.79 -3.59
CA ASP A 89 -15.38 -1.77 -2.68
C ASP A 89 -16.39 -0.89 -3.41
N THR A 90 -17.65 -1.02 -3.04
CA THR A 90 -18.79 -0.25 -3.56
C THR A 90 -19.25 0.87 -2.62
N ARG A 91 -18.49 1.19 -1.57
CA ARG A 91 -18.80 2.34 -0.68
C ARG A 91 -18.47 3.70 -1.31
N PRO A 92 -17.32 3.90 -1.98
CA PRO A 92 -17.03 5.21 -2.56
C PRO A 92 -17.83 5.47 -3.84
N ASN A 93 -17.92 6.73 -4.24
CA ASN A 93 -18.30 7.14 -5.60
C ASN A 93 -17.06 7.61 -6.38
N CYS A 94 -17.08 7.45 -7.70
CA CYS A 94 -16.12 8.05 -8.62
C CYS A 94 -16.78 8.99 -9.63
N GLY A 95 -16.62 10.31 -9.44
CA GLY A 95 -17.11 11.33 -10.37
C GLY A 95 -16.39 11.35 -11.73
N ASN A 96 -15.20 10.75 -11.85
CA ASN A 96 -14.56 10.56 -13.16
C ASN A 96 -15.32 9.52 -13.98
N MET A 97 -15.55 8.33 -13.41
CA MET A 97 -16.29 7.24 -14.08
C MET A 97 -17.73 7.63 -14.41
N LEU A 98 -18.37 8.48 -13.59
CA LEU A 98 -19.70 9.04 -13.86
C LEU A 98 -19.80 9.73 -15.24
N SER A 99 -18.73 10.35 -15.73
CA SER A 99 -18.75 10.99 -17.06
C SER A 99 -18.94 10.02 -18.22
N GLY A 100 -18.70 8.73 -18.03
CA GLY A 100 -18.95 7.69 -19.04
C GLY A 100 -20.38 7.12 -19.00
N VAL A 101 -21.17 7.41 -17.96
CA VAL A 101 -22.47 6.75 -17.72
C VAL A 101 -23.51 7.11 -18.78
N ALA A 102 -23.72 8.39 -19.05
CA ALA A 102 -24.71 8.81 -20.05
C ALA A 102 -24.32 8.40 -21.49
N PRO A 103 -23.05 8.59 -21.95
CA PRO A 103 -22.61 8.07 -23.25
C PRO A 103 -22.85 6.56 -23.39
N PHE A 104 -22.47 5.79 -22.37
CA PHE A 104 -22.67 4.34 -22.33
C PHE A 104 -24.16 3.98 -22.41
N ALA A 105 -24.99 4.58 -21.58
CA ALA A 105 -26.42 4.29 -21.52
C ALA A 105 -27.15 4.59 -22.84
N ILE A 106 -26.78 5.67 -23.54
CA ILE A 106 -27.33 6.01 -24.86
C ILE A 106 -26.94 4.95 -25.89
N GLU A 107 -25.65 4.62 -25.98
CA GLU A 107 -25.16 3.67 -26.97
C GLU A 107 -25.63 2.23 -26.72
N GLN A 108 -25.88 1.86 -25.46
CA GLN A 108 -26.45 0.57 -25.07
C GLN A 108 -27.99 0.56 -25.08
N GLY A 109 -28.65 1.63 -25.53
CA GLY A 109 -30.10 1.67 -25.70
C GLY A 109 -30.91 1.75 -24.39
N LEU A 110 -30.29 2.09 -23.27
CA LEU A 110 -31.01 2.36 -22.01
C LEU A 110 -31.81 3.66 -22.08
N ILE A 111 -31.47 4.60 -22.94
CA ILE A 111 -32.15 5.88 -23.06
C ILE A 111 -32.09 6.39 -24.50
N PRO A 112 -33.15 7.00 -25.04
CA PRO A 112 -33.10 7.62 -26.35
C PRO A 112 -32.25 8.90 -26.30
N ALA A 113 -31.42 9.12 -27.33
CA ALA A 113 -30.73 10.38 -27.52
C ALA A 113 -31.68 11.46 -28.07
N GLN A 114 -31.50 12.69 -27.60
CA GLN A 114 -32.09 13.90 -28.18
C GLN A 114 -31.10 14.52 -29.17
N ASP A 115 -31.59 15.17 -30.22
CA ASP A 115 -30.72 15.86 -31.17
C ASP A 115 -30.00 17.06 -30.50
N GLY A 116 -28.75 17.30 -30.88
CA GLY A 116 -27.88 18.31 -30.32
C GLY A 116 -27.26 17.94 -28.96
N SER A 117 -28.08 17.77 -27.93
CA SER A 117 -27.61 17.37 -26.59
C SER A 117 -28.65 16.56 -25.83
N THR A 118 -28.20 15.55 -25.09
CA THR A 118 -29.05 14.73 -24.22
C THR A 118 -28.66 14.98 -22.77
N ARG A 119 -29.64 15.37 -21.94
CA ARG A 119 -29.48 15.48 -20.49
C ARG A 119 -30.18 14.29 -19.84
N VAL A 120 -29.49 13.64 -18.90
CA VAL A 120 -30.01 12.50 -18.16
C VAL A 120 -29.77 12.72 -16.67
N ARG A 121 -30.73 12.36 -15.83
CA ARG A 121 -30.58 12.36 -14.39
C ARG A 121 -30.09 11.00 -13.92
N VAL A 122 -28.91 10.97 -13.33
CA VAL A 122 -28.27 9.78 -12.78
C VAL A 122 -28.44 9.77 -11.26
N HIS A 123 -29.02 8.70 -10.74
CA HIS A 123 -28.98 8.36 -9.32
C HIS A 123 -27.71 7.55 -9.03
N ASN A 124 -26.88 8.07 -8.14
CA ASN A 124 -25.68 7.38 -7.69
C ASN A 124 -26.03 6.38 -6.58
N VAL A 125 -25.97 5.09 -6.87
CA VAL A 125 -26.36 4.05 -5.91
C VAL A 125 -25.44 4.01 -4.69
N ASN A 126 -24.17 4.41 -4.83
CA ASN A 126 -23.21 4.41 -3.72
C ASN A 126 -23.56 5.48 -2.66
N THR A 127 -24.06 6.64 -3.09
CA THR A 127 -24.22 7.81 -2.21
C THR A 127 -25.64 8.40 -2.17
N GLY A 128 -26.58 7.89 -2.97
CA GLY A 128 -27.93 8.44 -3.11
C GLY A 128 -28.01 9.78 -3.88
N ALA A 129 -26.88 10.35 -4.30
CA ALA A 129 -26.83 11.67 -4.91
C ALA A 129 -27.45 11.66 -6.32
N ARG A 130 -28.10 12.75 -6.70
CA ARG A 130 -28.66 12.99 -8.04
C ARG A 130 -27.76 13.93 -8.82
N ILE A 131 -27.36 13.48 -10.01
CA ILE A 131 -26.46 14.22 -10.89
C ILE A 131 -27.06 14.28 -12.28
N ASP A 132 -27.22 15.48 -12.82
CA ASP A 132 -27.58 15.64 -14.22
C ASP A 132 -26.32 15.57 -15.09
N VAL A 133 -26.33 14.67 -16.06
CA VAL A 133 -25.24 14.45 -17.00
C VAL A 133 -25.71 14.90 -18.38
N THR A 134 -25.08 15.96 -18.92
CA THR A 134 -25.37 16.45 -20.27
C THR A 134 -24.27 16.05 -21.23
N VAL A 135 -24.66 15.39 -22.32
CA VAL A 135 -23.76 14.89 -23.36
C VAL A 135 -24.13 15.47 -24.72
N ARG A 136 -23.14 15.66 -25.59
CA ARG A 136 -23.35 16.08 -26.98
C ARG A 136 -23.85 14.91 -27.81
N THR A 137 -24.99 15.09 -28.47
CA THR A 137 -25.65 14.05 -29.28
C THR A 137 -26.15 14.56 -30.65
N PRO A 138 -25.29 15.18 -31.48
CA PRO A 138 -25.69 15.65 -32.81
C PRO A 138 -26.19 14.49 -33.69
N GLY A 139 -27.34 14.69 -34.35
CA GLY A 139 -28.01 13.63 -35.12
C GLY A 139 -28.53 12.47 -34.26
N GLY A 140 -28.76 12.71 -32.96
CA GLY A 140 -29.18 11.68 -32.02
C GLY A 140 -28.13 10.60 -31.73
N ARG A 141 -26.83 10.92 -31.90
CA ARG A 141 -25.72 9.99 -31.63
C ARG A 141 -24.67 10.64 -30.76
N VAL A 142 -24.13 9.90 -29.80
CA VAL A 142 -23.05 10.37 -28.91
C VAL A 142 -21.86 10.84 -29.76
N SER A 143 -21.39 12.07 -29.49
CA SER A 143 -20.14 12.58 -30.03
C SER A 143 -19.06 12.52 -28.94
N TYR A 144 -17.92 11.90 -29.25
CA TYR A 144 -16.73 11.92 -28.39
C TYR A 144 -15.72 12.99 -28.80
N ASP A 145 -15.83 13.51 -30.03
CA ASP A 145 -14.93 14.53 -30.56
C ASP A 145 -15.38 15.92 -30.14
N GLY A 146 -14.40 16.78 -29.83
CA GLY A 146 -14.60 18.15 -29.40
C GLY A 146 -13.28 18.82 -29.04
N ASP A 147 -13.36 20.10 -28.67
CA ASP A 147 -12.23 20.99 -28.36
C ASP A 147 -11.95 21.11 -26.86
N THR A 148 -12.73 20.44 -26.02
CA THR A 148 -12.59 20.52 -24.57
C THR A 148 -11.36 19.75 -24.11
N ARG A 149 -10.45 20.45 -23.42
CA ARG A 149 -9.25 19.87 -22.79
C ARG A 149 -9.49 19.66 -21.30
N ILE A 150 -9.05 18.52 -20.77
CA ILE A 150 -8.96 18.28 -19.33
C ILE A 150 -7.53 17.86 -18.98
N ASP A 151 -6.98 18.41 -17.90
CA ASP A 151 -5.62 18.08 -17.48
C ASP A 151 -5.52 16.62 -16.99
N GLY A 152 -4.45 15.93 -17.39
CA GLY A 152 -4.26 14.49 -17.17
C GLY A 152 -4.72 13.58 -18.32
N VAL A 153 -5.30 14.14 -19.39
CA VAL A 153 -5.63 13.41 -20.63
C VAL A 153 -4.99 14.11 -21.83
N ALA A 154 -4.38 13.34 -22.72
CA ALA A 154 -3.82 13.88 -23.96
C ALA A 154 -4.93 14.21 -24.98
N GLY A 155 -4.76 15.30 -25.72
CA GLY A 155 -5.72 15.75 -26.73
C GLY A 155 -6.96 16.46 -26.16
N THR A 156 -8.03 16.46 -26.94
CA THR A 156 -9.32 17.09 -26.62
C THR A 156 -10.47 16.11 -26.85
N GLY A 157 -11.66 16.43 -26.35
CA GLY A 157 -12.87 15.63 -26.59
C GLY A 157 -14.14 16.44 -26.41
N ALA A 158 -15.29 15.82 -26.62
CA ALA A 158 -16.59 16.43 -26.39
C ALA A 158 -16.80 16.73 -24.90
N PRO A 159 -17.36 17.91 -24.56
CA PRO A 159 -17.68 18.25 -23.17
C PRO A 159 -18.84 17.38 -22.66
N ILE A 160 -18.69 16.90 -21.44
CA ILE A 160 -19.72 16.24 -20.65
C ILE A 160 -19.88 17.06 -19.38
N LEU A 161 -21.04 17.69 -19.21
CA LEU A 161 -21.36 18.47 -18.03
C LEU A 161 -21.90 17.53 -16.95
N LEU A 162 -21.29 17.54 -15.77
CA LEU A 162 -21.77 16.85 -14.58
C LEU A 162 -22.31 17.90 -13.62
N ASP A 163 -23.59 17.86 -13.32
CA ASP A 163 -24.30 18.85 -12.51
C ASP A 163 -24.88 18.19 -11.25
N PHE A 164 -24.19 18.35 -10.11
CA PHE A 164 -24.53 17.73 -8.84
C PHE A 164 -25.57 18.59 -8.12
N LEU A 165 -26.73 18.01 -7.84
CA LEU A 165 -27.90 18.74 -7.35
C LEU A 165 -28.04 18.70 -5.83
N ASP A 166 -27.70 17.56 -5.22
CA ASP A 166 -27.95 17.30 -3.79
C ASP A 166 -26.89 16.39 -3.17
N ALA A 167 -25.64 16.57 -3.58
CA ALA A 167 -24.51 15.80 -3.06
C ALA A 167 -24.03 16.25 -1.66
N TRP A 168 -24.81 17.06 -0.95
CA TRP A 168 -24.45 17.72 0.30
C TRP A 168 -24.86 16.85 1.48
N GLY A 169 -23.88 16.31 2.21
CA GLY A 169 -24.13 15.36 3.29
C GLY A 169 -24.50 13.95 2.82
N ALA A 170 -24.12 13.58 1.60
CA ALA A 170 -24.55 12.31 0.99
C ALA A 170 -24.12 11.06 1.79
N VAL A 171 -23.05 11.15 2.59
CA VAL A 171 -22.55 10.04 3.42
C VAL A 171 -22.90 10.24 4.90
N THR A 172 -22.84 11.48 5.37
CA THR A 172 -22.93 11.84 6.80
C THR A 172 -24.27 12.45 7.21
N GLY A 173 -25.13 12.75 6.23
CA GLY A 173 -26.42 13.43 6.41
C GLY A 173 -26.34 14.96 6.51
N LYS A 174 -25.14 15.56 6.58
CA LYS A 174 -24.96 17.03 6.71
C LYS A 174 -23.75 17.51 5.92
N ILE A 175 -23.84 18.70 5.32
CA ILE A 175 -22.69 19.31 4.63
C ILE A 175 -21.51 19.59 5.57
N PHE A 176 -21.77 20.00 6.81
CA PHE A 176 -20.78 20.13 7.90
C PHE A 176 -21.13 19.12 8.99
N PRO A 177 -20.55 17.91 8.97
CA PRO A 177 -20.97 16.82 9.85
C PRO A 177 -20.75 17.10 11.34
N THR A 178 -19.75 17.92 11.67
CA THR A 178 -19.44 18.36 13.04
C THR A 178 -20.35 19.47 13.55
N GLY A 179 -21.19 20.04 12.66
CA GLY A 179 -22.01 21.22 12.93
C GLY A 179 -21.22 22.54 12.89
N LYS A 180 -19.92 22.51 12.58
CA LYS A 180 -19.06 23.69 12.49
C LYS A 180 -18.40 23.77 11.12
N ARG A 181 -18.16 25.00 10.66
CA ARG A 181 -17.39 25.24 9.43
C ARG A 181 -15.88 25.13 9.66
N ILE A 182 -15.42 25.42 10.88
CA ILE A 182 -14.04 25.21 11.36
C ILE A 182 -14.08 24.46 12.69
N ASP A 183 -13.31 23.39 12.78
CA ASP A 183 -13.00 22.62 13.98
C ASP A 183 -11.54 22.82 14.38
N LEU A 184 -11.22 22.58 15.65
CA LEU A 184 -9.85 22.58 16.16
C LEU A 184 -9.46 21.15 16.56
N ILE A 185 -8.52 20.56 15.83
CA ILE A 185 -8.03 19.20 16.04
C ILE A 185 -6.52 19.28 16.30
N ASN A 186 -6.06 18.84 17.47
CA ASN A 186 -4.64 18.89 17.86
C ASN A 186 -3.99 20.27 17.67
N GLY A 187 -4.73 21.35 17.95
CA GLY A 187 -4.27 22.72 17.78
C GLY A 187 -4.24 23.23 16.34
N VAL A 188 -4.74 22.45 15.38
CA VAL A 188 -4.81 22.80 13.96
C VAL A 188 -6.26 23.04 13.56
N GLU A 189 -6.53 24.16 12.89
CA GLU A 189 -7.85 24.45 12.33
C GLU A 189 -8.11 23.55 11.11
N VAL A 190 -9.26 22.89 11.08
CA VAL A 190 -9.68 22.03 9.98
C VAL A 190 -11.13 22.31 9.60
N THR A 191 -11.49 22.08 8.35
CA THR A 191 -12.90 22.02 7.92
C THR A 191 -13.25 20.58 7.60
N CYS A 192 -14.23 20.04 8.34
CA CYS A 192 -14.85 18.75 8.04
C CYS A 192 -16.09 18.98 7.18
N ILE A 193 -16.04 18.62 5.89
CA ILE A 193 -17.12 18.87 4.94
C ILE A 193 -17.50 17.58 4.21
N ASP A 194 -18.79 17.36 3.98
CA ASP A 194 -19.31 16.28 3.14
C ASP A 194 -20.07 16.89 1.96
N ALA A 195 -19.34 17.16 0.89
CA ALA A 195 -19.88 17.70 -0.35
C ALA A 195 -19.36 16.84 -1.51
N ALA A 196 -20.21 15.93 -1.98
CA ALA A 196 -19.91 14.79 -2.87
C ALA A 196 -18.92 13.74 -2.32
N MET A 197 -18.11 14.08 -1.31
CA MET A 197 -17.19 13.21 -0.61
C MET A 197 -16.91 13.80 0.79
N PRO A 198 -16.85 12.98 1.86
CA PRO A 198 -16.34 13.42 3.15
C PRO A 198 -14.85 13.80 3.08
N LEU A 199 -14.53 15.07 3.35
CA LEU A 199 -13.19 15.63 3.37
C LEU A 199 -12.85 16.19 4.76
N MET A 200 -11.58 16.03 5.15
CA MET A 200 -10.94 16.82 6.18
C MET A 200 -9.96 17.75 5.48
N ILE A 201 -10.27 19.05 5.48
CA ILE A 201 -9.47 20.08 4.82
C ILE A 201 -8.65 20.82 5.86
N VAL A 202 -7.37 21.03 5.59
CA VAL A 202 -6.44 21.77 6.45
C VAL A 202 -5.56 22.69 5.61
N ARG A 203 -5.16 23.85 6.15
CA ARG A 203 -4.25 24.74 5.43
C ARG A 203 -2.85 24.14 5.40
N ALA A 204 -2.23 24.12 4.23
CA ALA A 204 -0.88 23.60 4.05
C ALA A 204 0.14 24.25 5.01
N ARG A 205 0.04 25.57 5.17
CA ARG A 205 0.92 26.37 6.05
C ARG A 205 0.84 25.96 7.52
N ASP A 206 -0.32 25.51 7.99
CA ASP A 206 -0.54 25.11 9.39
C ASP A 206 0.18 23.76 9.68
N LEU A 207 0.56 23.03 8.63
CA LEU A 207 1.38 21.82 8.70
C LEU A 207 2.84 22.02 8.27
N GLY A 208 3.25 23.25 7.94
CA GLY A 208 4.63 23.57 7.57
C GLY A 208 4.99 23.30 6.10
N VAL A 209 3.98 23.15 5.23
CA VAL A 209 4.18 22.96 3.78
C VAL A 209 3.52 24.07 2.97
N SER A 210 4.00 24.30 1.75
CA SER A 210 3.50 25.34 0.85
C SER A 210 2.16 24.97 0.20
N GLY A 211 1.88 23.67 0.03
CA GLY A 211 0.76 23.14 -0.73
C GLY A 211 1.04 23.03 -2.24
N ARG A 212 2.23 23.45 -2.71
CA ARG A 212 2.67 23.37 -4.11
C ARG A 212 3.64 22.22 -4.37
N GLU A 213 4.02 21.45 -3.36
CA GLU A 213 4.93 20.32 -3.47
C GLU A 213 4.46 19.28 -4.48
N ALA A 214 5.40 18.52 -5.06
CA ALA A 214 5.07 17.36 -5.86
C ALA A 214 4.50 16.24 -4.96
N PRO A 215 3.61 15.36 -5.47
CA PRO A 215 3.04 14.25 -4.70
C PRO A 215 4.11 13.39 -4.03
N ALA A 216 5.19 13.06 -4.76
CA ALA A 216 6.29 12.27 -4.23
C ALA A 216 7.03 12.95 -3.05
N THR A 217 7.09 14.28 -3.02
CA THR A 217 7.68 15.01 -1.90
C THR A 217 6.81 14.87 -0.65
N LEU A 218 5.49 15.01 -0.80
CA LEU A 218 4.54 14.83 0.30
C LEU A 218 4.47 13.38 0.78
N ASP A 219 4.54 12.42 -0.14
CA ASP A 219 4.53 10.98 0.16
C ASP A 219 5.79 10.52 0.91
N ASN A 220 6.91 11.23 0.75
CA ASN A 220 8.18 10.93 1.43
C ASN A 220 8.34 11.67 2.78
N ASP A 221 7.41 12.56 3.13
CA ASP A 221 7.41 13.27 4.41
C ASP A 221 6.61 12.49 5.46
N ALA A 222 7.29 11.54 6.12
CA ALA A 222 6.67 10.68 7.12
C ALA A 222 6.04 11.47 8.28
N ALA A 223 6.65 12.59 8.70
CA ALA A 223 6.15 13.43 9.79
C ALA A 223 4.86 14.16 9.40
N LEU A 224 4.79 14.68 8.16
CA LEU A 224 3.55 15.25 7.61
C LEU A 224 2.44 14.20 7.52
N LEU A 225 2.75 13.00 7.00
CA LEU A 225 1.77 11.92 6.85
C LEU A 225 1.23 11.43 8.20
N GLU A 226 2.08 11.30 9.21
CA GLU A 226 1.66 10.94 10.57
C GLU A 226 0.74 12.00 11.17
N ARG A 227 1.10 13.29 11.03
CA ARG A 227 0.26 14.40 11.49
C ARG A 227 -1.09 14.43 10.77
N LEU A 228 -1.09 14.28 9.44
CA LEU A 228 -2.33 14.23 8.64
C LEU A 228 -3.22 13.07 9.04
N GLU A 229 -2.65 11.88 9.27
CA GLU A 229 -3.40 10.71 9.70
C GLU A 229 -4.01 10.92 11.09
N ALA A 230 -3.25 11.45 12.05
CA ALA A 230 -3.77 11.79 13.37
C ALA A 230 -4.97 12.75 13.29
N LEU A 231 -4.88 13.80 12.47
CA LEU A 231 -6.00 14.71 12.21
C LEU A 231 -7.19 13.99 11.56
N ARG A 232 -6.94 13.13 10.56
CA ARG A 232 -7.96 12.40 9.81
C ARG A 232 -8.75 11.44 10.71
N LEU A 233 -8.07 10.68 11.57
CA LEU A 233 -8.71 9.74 12.48
C LEU A 233 -9.65 10.45 13.46
N GLN A 234 -9.22 11.59 14.01
CA GLN A 234 -10.07 12.39 14.89
C GLN A 234 -11.23 13.05 14.14
N ALA A 235 -10.98 13.60 12.96
CA ALA A 235 -12.02 14.15 12.10
C ALA A 235 -13.07 13.10 11.75
N GLY A 236 -12.67 11.86 11.40
CA GLY A 236 -13.60 10.77 11.13
C GLY A 236 -14.54 10.48 12.29
N ARG A 237 -14.03 10.46 13.53
CA ARG A 237 -14.87 10.31 14.73
C ARG A 237 -15.83 11.49 14.90
N MET A 238 -15.34 12.73 14.74
CA MET A 238 -16.15 13.94 14.86
C MET A 238 -17.24 14.04 13.78
N MET A 239 -16.99 13.49 12.59
CA MET A 239 -17.93 13.43 11.48
C MET A 239 -18.99 12.31 11.63
N GLY A 240 -18.91 11.50 12.70
CA GLY A 240 -19.82 10.36 12.90
C GLY A 240 -19.49 9.13 12.04
N LEU A 241 -18.31 9.07 11.43
CA LEU A 241 -17.88 7.95 10.58
C LEU A 241 -17.29 6.76 11.38
N GLY A 242 -17.11 6.92 12.69
CA GLY A 242 -16.55 5.89 13.57
C GLY A 242 -15.02 5.76 13.48
N ASP A 243 -14.50 4.54 13.64
CA ASP A 243 -13.09 4.25 13.44
C ASP A 243 -12.79 4.15 11.94
N VAL A 244 -12.04 5.13 11.45
CA VAL A 244 -11.69 5.26 10.03
C VAL A 244 -10.29 4.78 9.71
N SER A 245 -9.62 4.04 10.62
CA SER A 245 -8.23 3.55 10.44
C SER A 245 -8.05 2.72 9.17
N ASP A 246 -9.02 1.87 8.85
CA ASP A 246 -9.07 1.05 7.63
C ASP A 246 -10.06 1.59 6.57
N SER A 247 -10.55 2.83 6.77
CA SER A 247 -11.47 3.49 5.85
C SER A 247 -10.74 4.42 4.90
N VAL A 248 -11.26 4.51 3.67
CA VAL A 248 -10.78 5.46 2.65
C VAL A 248 -11.39 6.85 2.81
N ILE A 249 -12.32 7.06 3.76
CA ILE A 249 -12.95 8.34 4.09
C ILE A 249 -12.77 8.66 5.59
N PRO A 250 -12.75 9.94 6.01
CA PRO A 250 -12.73 11.12 5.14
C PRO A 250 -11.37 11.27 4.44
N LYS A 251 -11.35 12.02 3.36
CA LYS A 251 -10.13 12.26 2.56
C LYS A 251 -9.37 13.46 3.15
N PRO A 252 -8.09 13.31 3.55
CA PRO A 252 -7.27 14.45 3.93
C PRO A 252 -6.99 15.31 2.71
N VAL A 253 -7.10 16.63 2.88
CA VAL A 253 -6.81 17.61 1.83
C VAL A 253 -6.02 18.77 2.41
N LEU A 254 -4.86 19.06 1.82
CA LEU A 254 -4.13 20.30 2.07
C LEU A 254 -4.64 21.36 1.10
N VAL A 255 -4.90 22.57 1.59
CA VAL A 255 -5.23 23.73 0.76
C VAL A 255 -4.28 24.90 0.97
N ALA A 256 -4.04 25.66 -0.09
CA ALA A 256 -3.27 26.90 -0.07
C ALA A 256 -3.85 27.89 -1.09
N PRO A 257 -3.51 29.19 -1.00
CA PRO A 257 -3.95 30.19 -1.98
C PRO A 257 -3.63 29.77 -3.43
N GLY A 258 -4.55 30.05 -4.36
CA GLY A 258 -4.36 29.81 -5.78
C GLY A 258 -3.62 30.95 -6.50
N ASP A 259 -3.68 30.94 -7.82
CA ASP A 259 -3.04 31.94 -8.69
C ASP A 259 -3.93 33.17 -8.96
N SER A 260 -5.19 33.13 -8.51
CA SER A 260 -6.20 34.18 -8.67
C SER A 260 -7.24 34.13 -7.52
N PRO A 261 -8.04 35.20 -7.32
CA PRO A 261 -9.10 35.23 -6.30
C PRO A 261 -10.16 34.13 -6.44
N ASN A 262 -10.28 33.51 -7.62
CA ASN A 262 -11.23 32.43 -7.90
C ASN A 262 -10.54 31.06 -7.97
N SER A 263 -9.31 30.94 -7.47
CA SER A 263 -8.59 29.67 -7.49
C SER A 263 -8.00 29.32 -6.12
N ILE A 264 -7.92 28.01 -5.87
CA ILE A 264 -7.36 27.43 -4.66
C ILE A 264 -6.43 26.28 -5.05
N THR A 265 -5.27 26.20 -4.41
CA THR A 265 -4.35 25.07 -4.56
C THR A 265 -4.78 23.94 -3.63
N SER A 266 -4.79 22.71 -4.14
CA SER A 266 -5.16 21.52 -3.38
C SER A 266 -4.17 20.36 -3.55
N ARG A 267 -3.92 19.63 -2.46
CA ARG A 267 -3.26 18.32 -2.44
C ARG A 267 -4.20 17.34 -1.76
N TYR A 268 -4.74 16.43 -2.56
CA TYR A 268 -5.79 15.49 -2.15
C TYR A 268 -5.18 14.12 -1.86
N PHE A 269 -5.47 13.53 -0.70
CA PHE A 269 -4.89 12.24 -0.28
C PHE A 269 -5.90 11.09 -0.36
N THR A 270 -5.40 9.92 -0.75
CA THR A 270 -6.13 8.65 -0.74
C THR A 270 -5.54 7.69 0.30
N PRO A 271 -6.14 7.65 1.50
CA PRO A 271 -5.90 8.64 2.55
C PRO A 271 -4.41 8.79 2.95
N ARG A 272 -3.54 7.84 2.62
CA ARG A 272 -2.11 7.81 3.02
C ARG A 272 -1.14 8.21 1.91
N LYS A 273 -1.65 8.45 0.69
CA LYS A 273 -0.85 8.83 -0.48
C LYS A 273 -1.46 10.05 -1.17
N CYS A 274 -0.63 11.02 -1.54
CA CYS A 274 -1.04 12.17 -2.33
C CYS A 274 -1.42 11.72 -3.75
N HIS A 275 -2.61 12.13 -4.18
CA HIS A 275 -3.12 11.82 -5.51
C HIS A 275 -2.33 12.62 -6.56
N ALA A 276 -1.95 11.95 -7.66
CA ALA A 276 -1.13 12.56 -8.72
C ALA A 276 -1.85 13.66 -9.54
N SER A 277 -3.18 13.72 -9.44
CA SER A 277 -4.05 14.76 -10.01
C SER A 277 -5.08 15.16 -8.94
N HIS A 278 -6.38 15.03 -9.20
CA HIS A 278 -7.44 15.22 -8.20
C HIS A 278 -8.68 14.36 -8.51
N ALA A 279 -9.41 13.93 -7.49
CA ALA A 279 -10.72 13.33 -7.67
C ALA A 279 -11.78 14.40 -7.97
N VAL A 280 -12.74 14.12 -8.85
CA VAL A 280 -13.86 15.04 -9.15
C VAL A 280 -14.67 15.39 -7.90
N THR A 281 -15.06 14.38 -7.13
CA THR A 281 -15.83 14.57 -5.89
C THR A 281 -15.03 15.35 -4.85
N GLY A 282 -13.72 15.10 -4.77
CA GLY A 282 -12.82 15.91 -3.96
C GLY A 282 -12.76 17.37 -4.41
N ALA A 283 -12.70 17.62 -5.73
CA ALA A 283 -12.62 18.98 -6.27
C ALA A 283 -13.92 19.76 -6.01
N ILE A 284 -15.08 19.09 -6.08
CA ILE A 284 -16.36 19.65 -5.64
C ILE A 284 -16.32 20.02 -4.16
N GLY A 285 -15.85 19.12 -3.29
CA GLY A 285 -15.78 19.41 -1.86
C GLY A 285 -14.82 20.55 -1.51
N VAL A 286 -13.67 20.63 -2.19
CA VAL A 286 -12.71 21.75 -2.04
C VAL A 286 -13.31 23.05 -2.56
N ALA A 287 -13.91 23.06 -3.75
CA ALA A 287 -14.54 24.24 -4.33
C ALA A 287 -15.73 24.72 -3.49
N SER A 288 -16.53 23.78 -2.95
CA SER A 288 -17.64 24.09 -2.04
C SER A 288 -17.15 24.72 -0.75
N ALA A 289 -16.11 24.16 -0.13
CA ALA A 289 -15.48 24.76 1.05
C ALA A 289 -14.88 26.13 0.73
N PHE A 290 -14.25 26.31 -0.43
CA PHE A 290 -13.68 27.58 -0.85
C PHE A 290 -14.76 28.65 -1.16
N ALA A 291 -15.93 28.22 -1.64
CA ALA A 291 -17.05 29.10 -1.94
C ALA A 291 -17.77 29.56 -0.67
N LEU A 292 -17.99 28.64 0.26
CA LEU A 292 -18.69 28.88 1.53
C LEU A 292 -17.84 29.74 2.47
N PRO A 293 -18.38 30.80 3.10
CA PRO A 293 -17.65 31.58 4.08
C PRO A 293 -17.34 30.77 5.34
N GLY A 294 -16.31 31.17 6.07
CA GLY A 294 -16.01 30.62 7.40
C GLY A 294 -15.43 29.21 7.40
N THR A 295 -14.85 28.75 6.28
CA THR A 295 -14.07 27.49 6.23
C THR A 295 -12.57 27.81 6.25
N VAL A 296 -11.73 26.79 6.50
CA VAL A 296 -10.26 26.97 6.39
C VAL A 296 -9.79 27.24 4.96
N ALA A 297 -10.62 26.90 3.96
CA ALA A 297 -10.36 27.13 2.56
C ALA A 297 -10.75 28.54 2.11
N SER A 298 -11.79 29.13 2.71
CA SER A 298 -12.29 30.46 2.34
C SER A 298 -11.45 31.58 2.94
N GLU A 299 -11.05 32.55 2.12
CA GLU A 299 -10.41 33.80 2.59
C GLU A 299 -11.40 34.95 2.71
N HIS A 300 -12.44 34.96 1.87
CA HIS A 300 -13.43 36.02 1.78
C HIS A 300 -14.83 35.43 1.59
N SER A 301 -15.85 36.15 2.05
CA SER A 301 -17.25 35.79 1.78
C SER A 301 -17.59 36.04 0.31
N ARG A 302 -18.39 35.14 -0.27
CA ARG A 302 -18.92 35.28 -1.63
C ARG A 302 -20.44 35.51 -1.55
N PRO A 303 -21.02 36.37 -2.41
CA PRO A 303 -22.47 36.57 -2.45
C PRO A 303 -23.17 35.33 -2.99
N ALA A 304 -24.49 35.26 -2.81
CA ALA A 304 -25.33 34.27 -3.48
C ALA A 304 -25.18 34.34 -5.01
N GLY A 305 -25.38 33.21 -5.69
CA GLY A 305 -25.25 33.06 -7.14
C GLY A 305 -24.15 32.10 -7.56
N ARG A 306 -23.83 32.11 -8.86
CA ARG A 306 -22.88 31.19 -9.50
C ARG A 306 -21.46 31.72 -9.46
N HIS A 307 -20.52 30.87 -9.08
CA HIS A 307 -19.11 31.16 -8.96
C HIS A 307 -18.30 30.15 -9.76
N ALA A 308 -17.59 30.61 -10.78
CA ALA A 308 -16.62 29.80 -11.51
C ALA A 308 -15.30 29.76 -10.72
N LEU A 309 -15.00 28.60 -10.14
CA LEU A 309 -13.85 28.37 -9.26
C LEU A 309 -12.87 27.39 -9.89
N VAL A 310 -11.59 27.51 -9.54
CA VAL A 310 -10.51 26.68 -10.08
C VAL A 310 -9.76 25.99 -8.95
N VAL A 311 -9.74 24.66 -8.95
CA VAL A 311 -8.92 23.85 -8.05
C VAL A 311 -7.63 23.46 -8.77
N LEU A 312 -6.51 24.04 -8.34
CA LEU A 312 -5.18 23.73 -8.86
C LEU A 312 -4.65 22.49 -8.15
N HIS A 313 -4.23 21.49 -8.91
CA HIS A 313 -3.75 20.19 -8.41
C HIS A 313 -2.42 19.82 -9.07
N PRO A 314 -1.71 18.76 -8.65
CA PRO A 314 -0.36 18.48 -9.14
C PRO A 314 -0.22 18.36 -10.67
N ALA A 315 -1.24 17.80 -11.34
CA ALA A 315 -1.24 17.64 -12.79
C ALA A 315 -1.84 18.81 -13.60
N GLY A 316 -2.23 19.93 -12.98
CA GLY A 316 -2.94 21.02 -13.68
C GLY A 316 -4.10 21.61 -12.87
N ARG A 317 -5.27 21.81 -13.50
CA ARG A 317 -6.43 22.45 -12.87
C ARG A 317 -7.76 21.78 -13.18
N ILE A 318 -8.72 21.95 -12.27
CA ILE A 318 -10.13 21.59 -12.46
C ILE A 318 -10.99 22.82 -12.25
N GLU A 319 -11.82 23.13 -13.23
CA GLU A 319 -12.82 24.19 -13.15
C GLU A 319 -14.12 23.60 -12.58
N VAL A 320 -14.68 24.25 -11.56
CA VAL A 320 -15.92 23.88 -10.87
C VAL A 320 -16.78 25.13 -10.74
N GLU A 321 -17.99 25.09 -11.26
CA GLU A 321 -18.99 26.13 -11.02
C GLU A 321 -19.80 25.75 -9.77
N VAL A 322 -19.75 26.58 -8.73
CA VAL A 322 -20.51 26.39 -7.49
C VAL A 322 -21.60 27.44 -7.40
N GLU A 323 -22.84 27.03 -7.14
CA GLU A 323 -23.96 27.93 -6.93
C GLU A 323 -24.33 27.97 -5.45
N LEU A 324 -24.32 29.19 -4.90
CA LEU A 324 -24.63 29.47 -3.51
C LEU A 324 -26.01 30.13 -3.38
N GLU A 325 -26.71 29.80 -2.32
CA GLU A 325 -27.89 30.52 -1.85
C GLU A 325 -27.65 30.99 -0.41
N GLY A 326 -28.25 32.13 -0.02
CA GLY A 326 -28.06 32.74 1.29
C GLY A 326 -26.74 33.52 1.42
N GLU A 327 -26.53 34.08 2.60
CA GLU A 327 -25.35 34.90 2.93
C GLU A 327 -24.83 34.56 4.33
N GLY A 328 -23.54 34.78 4.56
CA GLY A 328 -22.91 34.55 5.87
C GLY A 328 -23.05 33.09 6.33
N ASP A 329 -23.48 32.90 7.58
CA ASP A 329 -23.62 31.57 8.18
C ASP A 329 -24.76 30.74 7.58
N GLU A 330 -25.75 31.39 6.95
CA GLU A 330 -26.87 30.75 6.24
C GLU A 330 -26.52 30.35 4.80
N ALA A 331 -25.32 30.73 4.30
CA ALA A 331 -24.90 30.39 2.95
C ALA A 331 -24.81 28.87 2.77
N SER A 332 -25.44 28.34 1.72
CA SER A 332 -25.47 26.91 1.40
C SER A 332 -25.15 26.68 -0.08
N VAL A 333 -24.59 25.50 -0.38
CA VAL A 333 -24.37 25.07 -1.77
C VAL A 333 -25.65 24.40 -2.24
N ILE A 334 -26.19 24.87 -3.36
CA ILE A 334 -27.36 24.27 -4.00
C ILE A 334 -27.01 23.53 -5.28
N ARG A 335 -25.83 23.81 -5.87
CA ARG A 335 -25.37 23.17 -7.09
C ARG A 335 -23.85 23.20 -7.19
N ALA A 336 -23.25 22.13 -7.70
CA ALA A 336 -21.89 22.19 -8.23
C ALA A 336 -21.79 21.46 -9.56
N ALA A 337 -21.23 22.14 -10.56
CA ALA A 337 -21.09 21.63 -11.90
C ALA A 337 -19.65 21.67 -12.38
N LEU A 338 -19.28 20.70 -13.21
CA LEU A 338 -17.97 20.68 -13.84
C LEU A 338 -18.01 19.96 -15.19
N VAL A 339 -17.03 20.27 -16.04
CA VAL A 339 -16.89 19.64 -17.35
C VAL A 339 -15.86 18.51 -17.29
N ARG A 340 -16.22 17.38 -17.90
CA ARG A 340 -15.35 16.24 -18.17
C ARG A 340 -15.42 15.88 -19.64
N THR A 341 -14.62 14.89 -20.02
CA THR A 341 -14.70 14.25 -21.32
C THR A 341 -14.68 12.74 -21.09
N ALA A 342 -15.32 11.97 -21.96
CA ALA A 342 -15.24 10.51 -21.99
C ALA A 342 -14.90 10.04 -23.41
N ARG A 343 -14.50 8.78 -23.55
CA ARG A 343 -14.29 8.13 -24.85
C ARG A 343 -14.50 6.63 -24.73
N LYS A 344 -15.32 6.06 -25.62
CA LYS A 344 -15.37 4.61 -25.81
C LYS A 344 -14.06 4.12 -26.41
N ILE A 345 -13.42 3.14 -25.76
CA ILE A 345 -12.13 2.57 -26.18
C ILE A 345 -12.37 1.26 -26.92
N MET A 346 -13.18 0.38 -26.35
CA MET A 346 -13.49 -0.94 -26.87
C MET A 346 -14.93 -1.30 -26.52
N ASP A 347 -15.59 -2.04 -27.40
CA ASP A 347 -16.96 -2.54 -27.25
C ASP A 347 -16.96 -3.99 -27.75
N GLY A 348 -17.39 -4.94 -26.91
CA GLY A 348 -17.36 -6.35 -27.28
C GLY A 348 -17.69 -7.29 -26.15
N GLN A 349 -17.15 -8.50 -26.24
CA GLN A 349 -17.36 -9.58 -25.29
C GLN A 349 -16.10 -9.76 -24.42
N LEU A 350 -16.30 -9.88 -23.11
CA LEU A 350 -15.26 -10.16 -22.14
C LEU A 350 -15.41 -11.58 -21.63
N HIS A 351 -14.34 -12.36 -21.76
CA HIS A 351 -14.27 -13.73 -21.27
C HIS A 351 -13.74 -13.72 -19.84
N LEU A 352 -14.56 -14.19 -18.92
CA LEU A 352 -14.25 -14.28 -17.52
C LEU A 352 -13.68 -15.67 -17.21
N PRO A 353 -12.59 -15.76 -16.42
CA PRO A 353 -11.98 -17.04 -16.14
C PRO A 353 -12.81 -17.86 -15.17
N ASP A 354 -12.81 -19.19 -15.35
CA ASP A 354 -13.66 -20.10 -14.57
C ASP A 354 -13.38 -20.06 -13.07
N TYR A 355 -12.14 -19.79 -12.68
CA TYR A 355 -11.72 -19.81 -11.29
C TYR A 355 -12.41 -18.74 -10.45
N VAL A 356 -12.93 -17.65 -11.05
CA VAL A 356 -13.63 -16.61 -10.27
C VAL A 356 -15.06 -16.99 -9.90
N PHE A 357 -15.72 -17.84 -10.70
CA PHE A 357 -17.06 -18.33 -10.40
C PHE A 357 -17.08 -19.68 -9.70
N SER A 358 -15.92 -20.34 -9.65
CA SER A 358 -15.73 -21.60 -8.96
C SER A 358 -15.70 -21.35 -7.46
N ARG A 359 -16.89 -21.23 -6.85
CA ARG A 359 -17.05 -21.61 -5.45
C ARG A 359 -17.07 -23.14 -5.39
N PRO A 360 -16.47 -23.81 -4.41
CA PRO A 360 -16.61 -25.25 -4.27
C PRO A 360 -18.09 -25.57 -4.07
N GLU A 361 -18.73 -26.21 -5.05
CA GLU A 361 -20.10 -26.70 -4.91
C GLU A 361 -20.14 -27.76 -3.81
N GLN A 362 -21.14 -27.64 -2.94
CA GLN A 362 -21.45 -28.58 -1.87
C GLN A 362 -21.73 -29.97 -2.45
N ALA A 363 -20.80 -30.90 -2.24
CA ALA A 363 -21.10 -32.32 -2.32
C ALA A 363 -21.90 -32.72 -1.08
N ASP A 364 -23.18 -32.98 -1.31
CA ASP A 364 -24.08 -33.66 -0.41
C ASP A 364 -23.60 -35.12 -0.22
N GLN A 365 -22.63 -35.33 0.66
CA GLN A 365 -22.39 -36.60 1.33
C GLN A 365 -21.95 -36.32 2.77
N ALA A 366 -22.86 -36.64 3.68
CA ALA A 366 -22.71 -36.42 5.10
C ALA A 366 -21.43 -37.07 5.67
N SER A 367 -20.81 -36.29 6.57
CA SER A 367 -19.77 -36.64 7.55
C SER A 367 -18.29 -36.39 7.18
N ARG A 368 -17.79 -35.23 7.70
CA ARG A 368 -16.39 -34.76 7.87
C ARG A 368 -15.75 -34.28 6.54
N VAL A 369 -15.53 -32.97 6.32
CA VAL A 369 -14.32 -32.21 6.74
C VAL A 369 -14.60 -30.68 6.79
N SER A 370 -13.96 -30.00 7.75
CA SER A 370 -14.04 -28.56 8.10
C SER A 370 -13.64 -27.58 6.99
N GLN A 371 -14.36 -26.45 6.87
CA GLN A 371 -13.88 -25.23 6.21
C GLN A 371 -12.54 -24.80 6.84
N SER A 372 -11.48 -24.62 6.06
CA SER A 372 -10.22 -24.03 6.54
C SER A 372 -10.19 -22.55 6.18
N LYS A 373 -10.06 -21.68 7.18
CA LYS A 373 -9.73 -20.25 7.00
C LYS A 373 -8.43 -20.13 6.17
N PRO A 374 -8.19 -19.01 5.47
CA PRO A 374 -6.92 -18.81 4.77
C PRO A 374 -5.76 -18.73 5.77
N LEU A 375 -4.65 -19.35 5.43
CA LEU A 375 -3.40 -19.30 6.19
C LEU A 375 -2.70 -17.97 5.91
N ARG A 376 -2.45 -17.17 6.93
CA ARG A 376 -1.69 -15.92 6.80
C ARG A 376 -0.26 -16.16 7.28
N ILE A 377 0.73 -15.83 6.45
CA ILE A 377 2.12 -15.75 6.85
C ILE A 377 2.48 -14.28 6.99
N ILE A 378 2.67 -13.85 8.24
CA ILE A 378 3.04 -12.49 8.58
C ILE A 378 4.55 -12.35 8.45
N VAL A 379 5.00 -11.40 7.65
CA VAL A 379 6.41 -11.14 7.38
C VAL A 379 6.85 -9.89 8.14
N PRO A 380 7.91 -9.94 8.97
CA PRO A 380 8.30 -8.85 9.87
C PRO A 380 9.02 -7.67 9.19
N THR A 381 9.06 -7.65 7.85
CA THR A 381 9.78 -6.65 7.06
C THR A 381 8.92 -6.15 5.90
N ARG A 382 9.29 -4.99 5.34
CA ARG A 382 8.65 -4.48 4.12
C ARG A 382 8.77 -5.49 2.97
N ALA A 383 7.83 -5.41 2.03
CA ALA A 383 7.86 -6.19 0.80
C ALA A 383 9.11 -5.87 -0.04
N GLY A 384 9.57 -6.85 -0.83
CA GLY A 384 10.73 -6.74 -1.71
C GLY A 384 12.09 -7.08 -1.11
N GLY A 385 12.14 -7.49 0.17
CA GLY A 385 13.38 -7.96 0.83
C GLY A 385 13.51 -9.49 0.85
N GLY A 386 14.65 -10.00 1.34
CA GLY A 386 14.90 -11.45 1.40
C GLY A 386 13.83 -12.25 2.19
N ASN A 387 13.36 -11.73 3.31
CA ASN A 387 12.27 -12.36 4.09
C ASN A 387 11.00 -12.52 3.24
N ASP A 388 10.65 -11.50 2.47
CA ASP A 388 9.47 -11.49 1.61
C ASP A 388 9.58 -12.52 0.47
N ALA A 389 10.76 -12.57 -0.17
CA ALA A 389 11.04 -13.57 -1.20
C ALA A 389 10.92 -15.01 -0.68
N VAL A 390 11.43 -15.28 0.54
CA VAL A 390 11.31 -16.60 1.19
C VAL A 390 9.85 -16.92 1.53
N ALA A 391 9.09 -15.94 2.03
CA ALA A 391 7.68 -16.11 2.35
C ALA A 391 6.85 -16.47 1.12
N HIS A 392 7.06 -15.78 0.00
CA HIS A 392 6.39 -16.06 -1.27
C HIS A 392 6.78 -17.43 -1.85
N LEU A 393 8.07 -17.77 -1.83
CA LEU A 393 8.56 -19.06 -2.32
C LEU A 393 7.93 -20.24 -1.57
N VAL A 394 7.97 -20.19 -0.23
CA VAL A 394 7.42 -21.26 0.62
C VAL A 394 5.89 -21.24 0.62
N GLY A 395 5.29 -20.04 0.70
CA GLY A 395 3.85 -19.84 0.76
C GLY A 395 3.10 -20.36 -0.48
N ALA A 396 3.64 -20.12 -1.68
CA ALA A 396 3.06 -20.61 -2.92
C ALA A 396 2.94 -22.15 -2.93
N ARG A 397 3.96 -22.86 -2.43
CA ARG A 397 3.92 -24.34 -2.37
C ARG A 397 3.09 -24.85 -1.21
N LEU A 398 3.15 -24.19 -0.04
CA LEU A 398 2.30 -24.51 1.11
C LEU A 398 0.82 -24.41 0.76
N ALA A 399 0.41 -23.40 -0.01
CA ALA A 399 -0.98 -23.23 -0.42
C ALA A 399 -1.50 -24.45 -1.18
N ARG A 400 -0.70 -24.94 -2.11
CA ARG A 400 -1.03 -26.11 -2.92
C ARG A 400 -1.09 -27.40 -2.10
N LEU A 401 -0.15 -27.61 -1.16
CA LEU A 401 -0.09 -28.83 -0.34
C LEU A 401 -1.17 -28.87 0.74
N LEU A 402 -1.45 -27.73 1.35
CA LEU A 402 -2.44 -27.63 2.41
C LEU A 402 -3.87 -27.46 1.87
N GLY A 403 -4.03 -27.27 0.56
CA GLY A 403 -5.33 -27.05 -0.07
C GLY A 403 -6.05 -25.80 0.46
N GLN A 404 -5.29 -24.85 1.00
CA GLN A 404 -5.79 -23.61 1.61
C GLN A 404 -5.06 -22.42 1.00
N GLU A 405 -5.75 -21.30 0.87
CA GLU A 405 -5.13 -20.04 0.44
C GLU A 405 -4.03 -19.64 1.44
N VAL A 406 -2.87 -19.21 0.93
CA VAL A 406 -1.79 -18.64 1.75
C VAL A 406 -1.62 -17.17 1.39
N ILE A 407 -1.87 -16.29 2.35
CA ILE A 407 -1.73 -14.84 2.22
C ILE A 407 -0.41 -14.42 2.87
N ILE A 408 0.43 -13.70 2.13
CA ILE A 408 1.64 -13.07 2.67
C ILE A 408 1.28 -11.64 3.08
N ASP A 409 1.48 -11.29 4.36
CA ASP A 409 1.16 -9.98 4.93
C ASP A 409 2.43 -9.36 5.55
N ASN A 410 2.98 -8.34 4.88
CA ASN A 410 4.18 -7.64 5.32
C ASN A 410 3.85 -6.57 6.37
N ARG A 411 4.24 -6.83 7.62
CA ARG A 411 4.08 -5.91 8.75
C ARG A 411 5.44 -5.45 9.27
N ALA A 412 5.97 -4.42 8.63
CA ALA A 412 7.23 -3.79 9.02
C ALA A 412 7.07 -2.89 10.26
N GLY A 413 8.18 -2.67 10.97
CA GLY A 413 8.27 -1.73 12.08
C GLY A 413 8.81 -2.37 13.37
N ALA A 414 9.39 -1.55 14.24
CA ALA A 414 10.05 -1.98 15.48
C ALA A 414 11.04 -3.14 15.30
N ASN A 415 11.80 -3.14 14.19
CA ASN A 415 12.72 -4.22 13.80
C ASN A 415 12.07 -5.62 13.79
N GLY A 416 10.82 -5.68 13.31
CA GLY A 416 10.01 -6.88 13.25
C GLY A 416 9.10 -7.11 14.46
N GLY A 417 9.18 -6.25 15.48
CA GLY A 417 8.39 -6.38 16.70
C GLY A 417 6.88 -6.26 16.48
N ILE A 418 6.42 -5.42 15.54
CA ILE A 418 4.99 -5.26 15.25
C ILE A 418 4.37 -6.57 14.73
N ALA A 419 5.07 -7.25 13.80
CA ALA A 419 4.63 -8.56 13.31
C ALA A 419 4.64 -9.62 14.42
N CYS A 420 5.69 -9.63 15.25
CA CYS A 420 5.80 -10.58 16.35
C CYS A 420 4.68 -10.39 17.38
N GLU A 421 4.39 -9.15 17.78
CA GLU A 421 3.29 -8.82 18.70
C GLU A 421 1.93 -9.22 18.11
N TYR A 422 1.71 -8.94 16.83
CA TYR A 422 0.48 -9.32 16.14
C TYR A 422 0.27 -10.84 16.14
N VAL A 423 1.29 -11.62 15.76
CA VAL A 423 1.16 -13.08 15.73
C VAL A 423 1.08 -13.67 17.14
N ALA A 424 1.85 -13.16 18.10
CA ALA A 424 1.77 -13.62 19.49
C ALA A 424 0.36 -13.49 20.10
N ARG A 425 -0.42 -12.50 19.65
CA ARG A 425 -1.81 -12.28 20.07
C ARG A 425 -2.87 -12.88 19.15
N ALA A 426 -2.46 -13.50 18.04
CA ALA A 426 -3.39 -14.10 17.10
C ALA A 426 -4.09 -15.33 17.71
N VAL A 427 -5.22 -15.71 17.11
CA VAL A 427 -5.92 -16.94 17.49
C VAL A 427 -4.98 -18.12 17.23
N PRO A 428 -4.75 -19.00 18.22
CA PRO A 428 -3.82 -20.14 18.10
C PRO A 428 -4.44 -21.32 17.31
N ASP A 429 -5.07 -21.05 16.17
CA ASP A 429 -5.74 -22.04 15.33
C ASP A 429 -4.88 -22.52 14.14
N GLY A 430 -3.62 -22.07 14.08
CA GLY A 430 -2.68 -22.39 13.00
C GLY A 430 -2.93 -21.62 11.71
N GLN A 431 -3.84 -20.65 11.69
CA GLN A 431 -4.18 -19.86 10.49
C GLN A 431 -3.44 -18.53 10.40
N THR A 432 -2.69 -18.16 11.43
CA THR A 432 -1.79 -17.00 11.40
C THR A 432 -0.42 -17.46 11.86
N LEU A 433 0.54 -17.46 10.95
CA LEU A 433 1.92 -17.86 11.17
C LEU A 433 2.83 -16.65 11.04
N LEU A 434 3.97 -16.70 11.70
CA LEU A 434 5.04 -15.72 11.58
C LEU A 434 6.18 -16.32 10.76
N LEU A 435 6.63 -15.59 9.74
CA LEU A 435 7.95 -15.81 9.16
C LEU A 435 9.01 -15.16 10.07
N GLY A 436 9.48 -15.93 11.04
CA GLY A 436 10.53 -15.50 11.96
C GLY A 436 11.92 -15.66 11.35
N TYR A 437 12.86 -14.87 11.86
CA TYR A 437 14.28 -14.99 11.53
C TYR A 437 15.13 -14.62 12.75
N VAL A 438 16.45 -14.81 12.65
CA VAL A 438 17.40 -14.55 13.75
C VAL A 438 17.29 -13.14 14.35
N GLY A 439 16.89 -12.14 13.56
CA GLY A 439 16.65 -10.78 14.05
C GLY A 439 15.53 -10.74 15.09
N THR A 440 14.34 -11.22 14.71
CA THR A 440 13.16 -11.25 15.60
C THR A 440 13.29 -12.16 16.81
N HIS A 441 13.94 -13.32 16.68
CA HIS A 441 13.89 -14.35 17.73
C HIS A 441 15.16 -14.42 18.59
N ALA A 442 16.20 -13.65 18.26
CA ALA A 442 17.45 -13.67 19.03
C ALA A 442 18.12 -12.29 19.17
N MET A 443 18.44 -11.62 18.05
CA MET A 443 19.26 -10.40 18.08
C MET A 443 18.51 -9.18 18.64
N ASN A 444 17.33 -8.88 18.13
CA ASN A 444 16.53 -7.72 18.56
C ASN A 444 16.13 -7.84 20.05
N PRO A 445 15.59 -8.98 20.54
CA PRO A 445 15.31 -9.17 21.97
C PRO A 445 16.56 -9.23 22.86
N ALA A 446 17.75 -9.51 22.31
CA ALA A 446 19.00 -9.43 23.05
C ALA A 446 19.51 -7.99 23.19
N LEU A 447 19.24 -7.15 22.19
CA LEU A 447 19.70 -5.76 22.14
C LEU A 447 18.80 -4.81 22.93
N GLN A 448 17.48 -5.00 22.86
CA GLN A 448 16.52 -4.08 23.45
C GLN A 448 15.28 -4.79 23.99
N GLN A 449 14.50 -4.07 24.80
CA GLN A 449 13.21 -4.55 25.26
C GLN A 449 12.21 -4.60 24.10
N VAL A 450 11.53 -5.73 23.97
CA VAL A 450 10.53 -5.99 22.93
C VAL A 450 9.17 -6.34 23.56
N ALA A 451 8.09 -6.15 22.81
CA ALA A 451 6.70 -6.37 23.28
C ALA A 451 6.22 -7.83 23.21
N TYR A 452 7.13 -8.79 23.03
CA TYR A 452 6.86 -10.22 22.93
C TYR A 452 8.01 -11.02 23.55
N ASP A 453 7.76 -12.26 23.97
CA ASP A 453 8.82 -13.19 24.34
C ASP A 453 9.21 -14.04 23.12
N PRO A 454 10.49 -14.03 22.67
CA PRO A 454 10.90 -14.75 21.46
C PRO A 454 10.86 -16.28 21.57
N ILE A 455 10.67 -16.83 22.78
CA ILE A 455 10.52 -18.26 23.04
C ILE A 455 9.07 -18.54 23.43
N ASP A 456 8.58 -17.93 24.50
CA ASP A 456 7.33 -18.32 25.15
C ASP A 456 6.08 -17.80 24.42
N SER A 457 6.23 -16.83 23.50
CA SER A 457 5.10 -16.32 22.70
C SER A 457 4.81 -17.12 21.43
N PHE A 458 5.66 -18.11 21.10
CA PHE A 458 5.59 -18.81 19.82
C PHE A 458 5.73 -20.32 19.95
N ALA A 459 4.95 -21.05 19.14
CA ALA A 459 5.16 -22.46 18.88
C ALA A 459 6.02 -22.61 17.61
N PRO A 460 7.23 -23.19 17.69
CA PRO A 460 8.09 -23.37 16.51
C PRO A 460 7.48 -24.40 15.56
N ILE A 461 7.42 -24.08 14.26
CA ILE A 461 6.94 -25.01 13.24
C ILE A 461 8.11 -25.67 12.54
N GLY A 462 9.04 -24.90 11.99
CA GLY A 462 10.18 -25.50 11.28
C GLY A 462 11.11 -24.47 10.68
N LEU A 463 12.38 -24.87 10.57
CA LEU A 463 13.40 -24.08 9.90
C LEU A 463 13.16 -24.16 8.39
N ILE A 464 13.13 -23.01 7.73
CA ILE A 464 12.97 -22.92 6.28
C ILE A 464 14.34 -23.08 5.62
N GLY A 465 15.30 -22.29 6.06
CA GLY A 465 16.65 -22.29 5.48
C GLY A 465 17.53 -21.22 6.09
N SER A 466 18.75 -21.12 5.58
CA SER A 466 19.71 -20.10 6.00
C SER A 466 20.51 -19.52 4.85
N SER A 467 20.83 -18.23 4.96
CA SER A 467 21.69 -17.50 4.04
C SER A 467 22.96 -17.03 4.76
N PRO A 468 24.15 -17.24 4.17
CA PRO A 468 25.40 -16.67 4.68
C PRO A 468 25.36 -15.14 4.68
N ILE A 469 26.12 -14.51 5.59
CA ILE A 469 26.31 -13.06 5.61
C ILE A 469 27.64 -12.71 4.93
N LEU A 470 27.61 -11.72 4.05
CA LEU A 470 28.74 -11.22 3.26
C LEU A 470 29.01 -9.77 3.60
N LEU A 471 30.27 -9.40 3.73
CA LEU A 471 30.68 -8.01 3.62
C LEU A 471 30.73 -7.66 2.13
N VAL A 472 29.81 -6.79 1.69
CA VAL A 472 29.77 -6.28 0.32
C VAL A 472 30.09 -4.79 0.29
N GLY A 473 30.63 -4.33 -0.82
CA GLY A 473 31.06 -2.94 -1.02
C GLY A 473 30.69 -2.39 -2.39
N ASN A 474 30.64 -1.05 -2.48
CA ASN A 474 30.47 -0.34 -3.74
C ASN A 474 31.78 -0.41 -4.56
N PRO A 475 31.80 -0.99 -5.77
CA PRO A 475 33.04 -1.25 -6.51
C PRO A 475 33.84 0.01 -6.87
N ALA A 476 33.20 1.18 -6.93
CA ALA A 476 33.84 2.45 -7.26
C ALA A 476 34.42 3.17 -6.03
N GLN A 477 33.96 2.82 -4.82
CA GLN A 477 34.27 3.55 -3.59
C GLN A 477 34.99 2.71 -2.53
N THR A 478 35.03 1.37 -2.69
CA THR A 478 35.72 0.47 -1.77
C THR A 478 36.81 -0.34 -2.49
N PRO A 479 37.96 -0.60 -1.83
CA PRO A 479 38.98 -1.48 -2.39
C PRO A 479 38.42 -2.90 -2.53
N ALA A 480 38.89 -3.67 -3.52
CA ALA A 480 38.46 -5.05 -3.76
C ALA A 480 39.01 -6.06 -2.72
N GLU A 481 40.05 -5.69 -1.97
CA GLU A 481 40.67 -6.55 -0.97
C GLU A 481 40.33 -6.12 0.46
N LEU A 482 39.94 -7.09 1.29
CA LEU A 482 39.57 -6.84 2.69
C LEU A 482 40.72 -6.27 3.53
N GLY A 483 41.96 -6.73 3.31
CA GLY A 483 43.13 -6.21 4.03
C GLY A 483 43.32 -4.72 3.82
N THR A 484 43.26 -4.27 2.56
CA THR A 484 43.32 -2.86 2.20
C THR A 484 42.16 -2.06 2.78
N LEU A 485 40.95 -2.62 2.82
CA LEU A 485 39.82 -1.97 3.45
C LEU A 485 40.06 -1.71 4.95
N ILE A 486 40.55 -2.71 5.68
CA ILE A 486 40.83 -2.61 7.12
C ILE A 486 41.91 -1.55 7.37
N ASP A 487 42.99 -1.55 6.59
CA ASP A 487 44.06 -0.56 6.72
C ASP A 487 43.56 0.86 6.44
N ASN A 488 42.70 1.04 5.44
CA ASN A 488 42.08 2.34 5.13
C ASN A 488 41.19 2.85 6.28
N LEU A 489 40.40 1.96 6.88
CA LEU A 489 39.54 2.29 8.00
C LEU A 489 40.33 2.61 9.29
N ARG A 490 41.50 1.97 9.50
CA ARG A 490 42.40 2.29 10.62
C ARG A 490 43.10 3.63 10.44
N ARG A 491 43.55 3.94 9.22
CA ARG A 491 44.21 5.22 8.89
C ARG A 491 43.26 6.40 8.97
N THR A 492 42.01 6.20 8.53
CA THR A 492 41.01 7.27 8.43
C THR A 492 39.70 6.81 9.08
N PRO A 493 39.59 6.86 10.42
CA PRO A 493 38.37 6.47 11.12
C PRO A 493 37.14 7.24 10.62
N ARG A 494 36.00 6.57 10.51
CA ARG A 494 34.72 7.14 10.05
C ARG A 494 34.75 7.76 8.65
N SER A 495 35.69 7.33 7.80
CA SER A 495 35.76 7.73 6.39
C SER A 495 34.74 7.02 5.50
N LEU A 496 34.37 5.80 5.84
CA LEU A 496 33.35 5.01 5.15
C LEU A 496 32.12 4.82 6.05
N SER A 497 30.98 4.60 5.40
CA SER A 497 29.73 4.27 6.07
C SER A 497 29.25 2.86 5.73
N TYR A 498 28.58 2.21 6.68
CA TYR A 498 27.89 0.95 6.46
C TYR A 498 26.37 1.14 6.44
N ALA A 499 25.69 0.40 5.58
CA ALA A 499 24.23 0.31 5.56
C ALA A 499 23.75 -0.85 6.43
N SER A 500 22.70 -0.60 7.22
CA SER A 500 21.98 -1.60 8.00
C SER A 500 20.51 -1.66 7.60
N ALA A 501 19.91 -2.85 7.70
CA ALA A 501 18.49 -3.08 7.45
C ALA A 501 17.60 -2.81 8.69
N GLY A 502 18.09 -2.05 9.65
CA GLY A 502 17.42 -1.79 10.94
C GLY A 502 18.36 -2.03 12.12
N ASP A 503 18.12 -1.37 13.24
CA ASP A 503 18.89 -1.62 14.44
C ASP A 503 18.53 -2.99 15.05
N GLY A 504 19.49 -3.71 15.62
CA GLY A 504 19.23 -5.07 16.12
C GLY A 504 19.04 -6.15 15.04
N THR A 505 19.37 -5.85 13.78
CA THR A 505 19.35 -6.82 12.66
C THR A 505 20.74 -7.42 12.41
N PRO A 506 20.85 -8.55 11.68
CA PRO A 506 22.16 -9.14 11.37
C PRO A 506 23.15 -8.17 10.72
N PRO A 507 22.78 -7.34 9.71
CA PRO A 507 23.69 -6.33 9.15
C PRO A 507 24.27 -5.37 10.19
N HIS A 508 23.46 -4.92 11.15
CA HIS A 508 23.92 -4.06 12.24
C HIS A 508 24.92 -4.80 13.15
N PHE A 509 24.53 -5.98 13.64
CA PHE A 509 25.39 -6.77 14.53
C PHE A 509 26.74 -7.11 13.90
N ALA A 510 26.78 -7.52 12.63
CA ALA A 510 28.06 -7.77 11.97
C ALA A 510 28.89 -6.51 11.74
N ALA A 511 28.28 -5.37 11.41
CA ALA A 511 29.03 -4.14 11.26
C ALA A 511 29.72 -3.70 12.55
N GLU A 512 29.01 -3.78 13.68
CA GLU A 512 29.55 -3.42 14.99
C GLU A 512 30.59 -4.43 15.49
N LEU A 513 30.34 -5.73 15.35
CA LEU A 513 31.32 -6.75 15.72
C LEU A 513 32.57 -6.69 14.84
N PHE A 514 32.42 -6.36 13.56
CA PHE A 514 33.56 -6.14 12.67
C PHE A 514 34.40 -4.96 13.11
N GLN A 515 33.77 -3.82 13.43
CA GLN A 515 34.45 -2.63 13.95
C GLN A 515 35.21 -2.96 15.25
N LEU A 516 34.56 -3.67 16.17
CA LEU A 516 35.15 -4.09 17.44
C LEU A 516 36.35 -5.03 17.23
N ALA A 517 36.19 -6.07 16.40
CA ALA A 517 37.23 -7.08 16.18
C ALA A 517 38.44 -6.54 15.40
N THR A 518 38.23 -5.54 14.53
CA THR A 518 39.31 -4.96 13.72
C THR A 518 39.92 -3.69 14.31
N GLY A 519 39.30 -3.11 15.34
CA GLY A 519 39.67 -1.81 15.90
C GLY A 519 39.40 -0.65 14.93
N THR A 520 38.39 -0.79 14.07
CA THR A 520 38.02 0.22 13.05
C THR A 520 36.76 0.99 13.45
N SER A 521 36.50 2.11 12.76
CA SER A 521 35.25 2.86 12.94
C SER A 521 34.66 3.28 11.60
N MET A 522 33.36 3.07 11.45
CA MET A 522 32.54 3.41 10.30
C MET A 522 31.31 4.21 10.76
N ARG A 523 30.68 4.95 9.85
CA ARG A 523 29.39 5.61 10.13
C ARG A 523 28.24 4.64 9.84
N GLY A 524 27.35 4.42 10.80
CA GLY A 524 26.17 3.59 10.59
C GLY A 524 25.03 4.37 9.94
N ASN A 525 24.47 3.83 8.85
CA ASN A 525 23.27 4.33 8.21
C ASN A 525 22.18 3.26 8.29
N THR A 526 21.10 3.55 9.00
CA THR A 526 19.99 2.61 9.20
C THR A 526 18.88 2.87 8.18
N PHE A 527 18.41 1.79 7.55
CA PHE A 527 17.33 1.81 6.56
C PHE A 527 16.21 0.88 7.00
N ASP A 528 14.99 1.15 6.52
CA ASP A 528 13.79 0.36 6.77
C ASP A 528 13.75 -0.94 5.94
N GLY A 529 14.78 -1.77 6.07
CA GLY A 529 14.89 -3.08 5.43
C GLY A 529 16.10 -3.24 4.50
N ALA A 530 16.31 -4.49 4.05
CA ALA A 530 17.50 -4.86 3.29
C ALA A 530 17.53 -4.31 1.86
N ALA A 531 16.37 -4.14 1.22
CA ALA A 531 16.25 -3.59 -0.13
C ALA A 531 16.70 -2.12 -0.23
N PRO A 532 16.19 -1.18 0.60
CA PRO A 532 16.72 0.19 0.60
C PRO A 532 18.19 0.26 1.07
N ALA A 533 18.62 -0.63 1.96
CA ALA A 533 20.02 -0.69 2.41
C ALA A 533 20.99 -1.08 1.27
N ILE A 534 20.69 -2.12 0.50
CA ILE A 534 21.57 -2.53 -0.61
C ILE A 534 21.52 -1.52 -1.77
N ALA A 535 20.38 -0.87 -2.01
CA ALA A 535 20.26 0.21 -2.98
C ALA A 535 21.18 1.39 -2.62
N SER A 536 21.28 1.75 -1.33
CA SER A 536 22.22 2.76 -0.85
C SER A 536 23.68 2.43 -1.16
N ILE A 537 24.05 1.14 -1.18
CA ILE A 537 25.38 0.70 -1.60
C ILE A 537 25.57 0.89 -3.10
N ILE A 538 24.60 0.46 -3.90
CA ILE A 538 24.63 0.58 -5.36
C ILE A 538 24.76 2.05 -5.78
N ASP A 539 24.00 2.94 -5.13
CA ASP A 539 24.00 4.38 -5.38
C ASP A 539 25.24 5.11 -4.81
N GLY A 540 26.09 4.41 -4.04
CA GLY A 540 27.28 4.99 -3.41
C GLY A 540 26.98 5.97 -2.26
N ARG A 541 25.76 5.93 -1.70
CA ARG A 541 25.38 6.71 -0.51
C ARG A 541 25.94 6.08 0.77
N SER A 542 26.01 4.75 0.80
CA SER A 542 26.76 3.98 1.79
C SER A 542 27.79 3.12 1.08
N GLN A 543 28.91 2.82 1.73
CA GLN A 543 30.04 2.17 1.04
C GLN A 543 30.08 0.66 1.29
N LEU A 544 29.62 0.21 2.46
CA LEU A 544 29.70 -1.18 2.88
C LEU A 544 28.36 -1.68 3.43
N MET A 545 28.11 -2.98 3.32
CA MET A 545 26.98 -3.63 4.00
C MET A 545 27.36 -5.06 4.37
N PHE A 546 26.99 -5.49 5.58
CA PHE A 546 26.95 -6.90 5.93
C PHE A 546 25.62 -7.49 5.48
N SER A 547 25.55 -7.96 4.24
CA SER A 547 24.32 -8.41 3.60
C SER A 547 24.18 -9.92 3.61
N SER A 548 22.96 -10.44 3.76
CA SER A 548 22.69 -11.86 3.42
C SER A 548 22.99 -12.10 1.94
N LEU A 549 23.55 -13.25 1.58
CA LEU A 549 23.73 -13.65 0.18
C LEU A 549 22.41 -13.56 -0.59
N LEU A 550 21.28 -13.94 0.02
CA LEU A 550 19.93 -13.80 -0.56
C LEU A 550 19.64 -12.37 -1.07
N THR A 551 20.02 -11.35 -0.30
CA THR A 551 19.81 -9.94 -0.69
C THR A 551 20.87 -9.47 -1.69
N ALA A 552 22.12 -9.88 -1.50
CA ALA A 552 23.25 -9.43 -2.34
C ALA A 552 23.37 -10.18 -3.67
N TYR A 553 22.72 -11.33 -3.84
CA TYR A 553 22.98 -12.26 -4.95
C TYR A 553 22.84 -11.59 -6.32
N ARG A 554 21.68 -10.96 -6.60
CA ARG A 554 21.45 -10.30 -7.89
C ARG A 554 22.38 -9.10 -8.12
N PRO A 555 22.51 -8.14 -7.18
CA PRO A 555 23.48 -7.04 -7.31
C PRO A 555 24.93 -7.51 -7.53
N LEU A 556 25.34 -8.58 -6.87
CA LEU A 556 26.68 -9.16 -6.98
C LEU A 556 26.90 -9.77 -8.38
N ARG A 557 25.93 -10.53 -8.89
CA ARG A 557 25.96 -11.08 -10.26
C ARG A 557 25.93 -10.00 -11.34
N ALA A 558 25.29 -8.87 -11.06
CA ALA A 558 25.23 -7.72 -11.94
C ALA A 558 26.48 -6.82 -11.85
N GLY A 559 27.45 -7.11 -10.98
CA GLY A 559 28.64 -6.29 -10.76
C GLY A 559 28.35 -4.93 -10.12
N GLN A 560 27.15 -4.72 -9.56
CA GLN A 560 26.76 -3.46 -8.92
C GLN A 560 27.32 -3.35 -7.49
N VAL A 561 27.64 -4.49 -6.88
CA VAL A 561 28.39 -4.60 -5.62
C VAL A 561 29.44 -5.71 -5.77
N HIS A 562 30.53 -5.64 -5.00
CA HIS A 562 31.49 -6.74 -4.88
C HIS A 562 31.45 -7.38 -3.49
N ALA A 563 31.85 -8.64 -3.37
CA ALA A 563 32.00 -9.31 -2.08
C ALA A 563 33.47 -9.25 -1.62
N LEU A 564 33.67 -8.84 -0.38
CA LEU A 564 34.99 -8.68 0.25
C LEU A 564 35.34 -9.88 1.12
N ALA A 565 34.37 -10.36 1.89
CA ALA A 565 34.51 -11.57 2.69
C ALA A 565 33.16 -12.15 3.11
N VAL A 566 33.15 -13.43 3.48
CA VAL A 566 32.01 -14.11 4.09
C VAL A 566 32.20 -14.28 5.60
N ALA A 567 31.14 -14.03 6.36
CA ALA A 567 31.07 -14.21 7.80
C ALA A 567 30.76 -15.67 8.15
N ALA A 568 31.60 -16.60 7.68
CA ALA A 568 31.46 -18.03 7.88
C ALA A 568 32.81 -18.67 8.28
N SER A 569 32.76 -19.87 8.84
CA SER A 569 33.94 -20.65 9.24
C SER A 569 34.73 -21.21 8.06
N ARG A 570 34.10 -21.30 6.89
CA ARG A 570 34.69 -21.77 5.63
C ARG A 570 34.10 -20.99 4.45
N ARG A 571 34.85 -20.92 3.35
CA ARG A 571 34.34 -20.36 2.09
C ARG A 571 33.10 -21.12 1.63
N ILE A 572 32.20 -20.42 0.96
CA ILE A 572 30.92 -20.98 0.51
C ILE A 572 31.02 -21.49 -0.94
N PRO A 573 30.37 -22.60 -1.29
CA PRO A 573 30.44 -23.17 -2.64
C PRO A 573 29.98 -22.22 -3.75
N GLU A 574 29.07 -21.30 -3.45
CA GLU A 574 28.51 -20.34 -4.40
C GLU A 574 29.50 -19.23 -4.77
N LEU A 575 30.47 -18.94 -3.89
CA LEU A 575 31.50 -17.90 -4.04
C LEU A 575 32.85 -18.41 -3.51
N PRO A 576 33.45 -19.46 -4.12
CA PRO A 576 34.67 -20.10 -3.62
C PRO A 576 35.89 -19.18 -3.63
N GLU A 577 35.87 -18.14 -4.46
CA GLU A 577 36.90 -17.11 -4.54
C GLU A 577 36.86 -16.11 -3.38
N VAL A 578 35.69 -15.91 -2.75
CA VAL A 578 35.52 -14.95 -1.67
C VAL A 578 36.05 -15.54 -0.36
N PRO A 579 37.02 -14.87 0.30
CA PRO A 579 37.61 -15.39 1.53
C PRO A 579 36.67 -15.26 2.73
N THR A 580 36.94 -16.00 3.80
CA THR A 580 36.26 -15.80 5.08
C THR A 580 36.85 -14.65 5.88
N LEU A 581 36.08 -14.05 6.79
CA LEU A 581 36.63 -13.10 7.78
C LEU A 581 37.69 -13.76 8.69
N ALA A 582 37.54 -15.06 8.98
CA ALA A 582 38.46 -15.83 9.81
C ALA A 582 39.86 -15.99 9.17
N GLU A 583 39.94 -16.08 7.84
CA GLU A 583 41.21 -16.09 7.09
C GLU A 583 42.05 -14.81 7.32
N PHE A 584 41.43 -13.71 7.73
CA PHE A 584 42.09 -12.45 8.09
C PHE A 584 42.29 -12.27 9.60
N GLY A 585 42.14 -13.34 10.39
CA GLY A 585 42.30 -13.31 11.85
C GLY A 585 41.12 -12.67 12.60
N ILE A 586 40.01 -12.40 11.92
CA ILE A 586 38.81 -11.82 12.52
C ILE A 586 37.91 -12.95 13.03
N ALA A 587 38.23 -13.45 14.23
CA ALA A 587 37.50 -14.54 14.87
C ALA A 587 36.14 -14.09 15.45
N GLY A 588 35.24 -15.06 15.69
CA GLY A 588 33.95 -14.82 16.38
C GLY A 588 32.86 -14.17 15.52
N MET A 589 33.13 -13.94 14.24
CA MET A 589 32.21 -13.28 13.29
C MET A 589 31.25 -14.24 12.57
N GLU A 590 31.27 -15.54 12.89
CA GLU A 590 30.45 -16.53 12.20
C GLU A 590 28.95 -16.23 12.36
N MET A 591 28.31 -15.79 11.29
CA MET A 591 26.93 -15.34 11.32
C MET A 591 26.17 -15.81 10.10
N THR A 592 25.01 -16.41 10.36
CA THR A 592 24.07 -16.84 9.33
C THR A 592 22.71 -16.23 9.61
N GLN A 593 22.01 -15.82 8.55
CA GLN A 593 20.63 -15.42 8.64
C GLN A 593 19.75 -16.62 8.36
N TRP A 594 19.12 -17.15 9.40
CA TRP A 594 18.16 -18.24 9.28
C TRP A 594 16.72 -17.71 9.25
N TYR A 595 15.84 -18.42 8.55
CA TYR A 595 14.42 -18.12 8.39
C TYR A 595 13.61 -19.34 8.86
N ALA A 596 12.49 -19.12 9.53
CA ALA A 596 11.66 -20.18 10.10
C ALA A 596 10.18 -19.77 10.19
N LEU A 597 9.31 -20.77 10.29
CA LEU A 597 7.89 -20.56 10.59
C LEU A 597 7.59 -20.80 12.08
N PHE A 598 6.72 -19.96 12.60
CA PHE A 598 6.21 -20.02 13.96
C PHE A 598 4.69 -19.82 13.98
N ALA A 599 4.00 -20.42 14.94
CA ALA A 599 2.60 -20.14 15.26
C ALA A 599 2.51 -19.45 16.64
N PRO A 600 1.34 -18.92 17.04
CA PRO A 600 1.12 -18.47 18.42
C PRO A 600 1.38 -19.60 19.43
N ALA A 601 1.92 -19.30 20.61
CA ALA A 601 2.35 -20.29 21.61
C ALA A 601 1.32 -21.37 21.94
N ALA A 602 0.05 -21.00 22.05
CA ALA A 602 -1.03 -21.91 22.43
C ALA A 602 -1.56 -22.80 21.28
N THR A 603 -0.90 -22.77 20.11
CA THR A 603 -1.34 -23.56 18.95
C THR A 603 -1.23 -25.05 19.25
N PRO A 604 -2.30 -25.86 19.04
CA PRO A 604 -2.25 -27.29 19.35
C PRO A 604 -1.10 -28.01 18.63
N ALA A 605 -0.39 -28.88 19.34
CA ALA A 605 0.76 -29.61 18.80
C ALA A 605 0.46 -30.33 17.48
N LYS A 606 -0.73 -30.96 17.37
CA LYS A 606 -1.19 -31.60 16.14
C LYS A 606 -1.25 -30.66 14.92
N VAL A 607 -1.59 -29.39 15.14
CA VAL A 607 -1.64 -28.37 14.07
C VAL A 607 -0.22 -27.96 13.70
N VAL A 608 0.66 -27.77 14.68
CA VAL A 608 2.10 -27.51 14.45
C VAL A 608 2.73 -28.64 13.64
N ASP A 609 2.47 -29.89 14.00
CA ASP A 609 2.97 -31.08 13.31
C ASP A 609 2.44 -31.16 11.87
N GLN A 610 1.16 -30.85 11.65
CA GLN A 610 0.56 -30.83 10.32
C GLN A 610 1.23 -29.79 9.42
N VAL A 611 1.44 -28.56 9.92
CA VAL A 611 2.10 -27.51 9.15
C VAL A 611 3.59 -27.82 8.96
N ASN A 612 4.27 -28.41 9.95
CA ASN A 612 5.66 -28.87 9.81
C ASN A 612 5.81 -29.96 8.74
N CYS A 613 4.88 -30.91 8.68
CA CYS A 613 4.87 -31.96 7.65
C CYS A 613 4.77 -31.35 6.25
N ALA A 614 3.81 -30.42 6.06
CA ALA A 614 3.66 -29.71 4.79
C ALA A 614 4.90 -28.87 4.45
N LEU A 615 5.45 -28.14 5.43
CA LEU A 615 6.67 -27.36 5.25
C LEU A 615 7.85 -28.25 4.86
N SER A 616 8.00 -29.41 5.49
CA SER A 616 9.07 -30.35 5.17
C SER A 616 8.96 -30.86 3.73
N GLU A 617 7.75 -31.17 3.27
CA GLU A 617 7.50 -31.54 1.87
C GLU A 617 7.85 -30.38 0.92
N VAL A 618 7.42 -29.15 1.22
CA VAL A 618 7.80 -27.94 0.47
C VAL A 618 9.32 -27.81 0.32
N LEU A 619 10.08 -28.00 1.40
CA LEU A 619 11.54 -27.83 1.40
C LEU A 619 12.28 -28.97 0.69
N THR A 620 11.61 -30.11 0.47
CA THR A 620 12.18 -31.21 -0.32
C THR A 620 11.89 -31.11 -1.81
N ASP A 621 10.96 -30.25 -2.19
CA ASP A 621 10.50 -30.04 -3.56
C ASP A 621 11.63 -29.51 -4.48
N PRO A 622 11.84 -30.09 -5.67
CA PRO A 622 12.90 -29.67 -6.59
C PRO A 622 12.80 -28.21 -7.06
N GLU A 623 11.59 -27.68 -7.30
CA GLU A 623 11.41 -26.29 -7.74
C GLU A 623 11.74 -25.31 -6.62
N VAL A 624 11.36 -25.67 -5.39
CA VAL A 624 11.68 -24.88 -4.20
C VAL A 624 13.19 -24.92 -3.95
N LYS A 625 13.82 -26.09 -4.02
CA LYS A 625 15.29 -26.22 -3.93
C LYS A 625 16.01 -25.35 -4.95
N LEU A 626 15.59 -25.40 -6.22
CA LEU A 626 16.16 -24.57 -7.28
C LEU A 626 15.95 -23.07 -7.01
N GLY A 627 14.80 -22.69 -6.45
CA GLY A 627 14.54 -21.34 -5.96
C GLY A 627 15.54 -20.92 -4.89
N PHE A 628 15.75 -21.77 -3.88
CA PHE A 628 16.75 -21.55 -2.81
C PHE A 628 18.19 -21.46 -3.35
N GLU A 629 18.55 -22.28 -4.33
CA GLU A 629 19.84 -22.22 -5.03
C GLU A 629 20.02 -20.90 -5.80
N THR A 630 18.97 -20.43 -6.47
CA THR A 630 18.93 -19.11 -7.14
C THR A 630 19.10 -17.95 -6.17
N PHE A 631 18.94 -18.21 -4.87
CA PHE A 631 19.03 -17.26 -3.78
C PHE A 631 20.26 -17.45 -2.88
N GLY A 632 21.14 -18.41 -3.19
CA GLY A 632 22.32 -18.71 -2.36
C GLY A 632 21.95 -19.05 -0.91
N ALA A 633 20.86 -19.80 -0.74
CA ALA A 633 20.38 -20.28 0.55
C ALA A 633 20.17 -21.79 0.48
N ALA A 634 20.33 -22.47 1.62
CA ALA A 634 20.10 -23.90 1.72
C ALA A 634 18.78 -24.18 2.46
N PRO A 635 17.85 -24.96 1.88
CA PRO A 635 16.67 -25.42 2.60
C PRO A 635 17.09 -26.38 3.72
N ALA A 636 16.41 -26.30 4.86
CA ALA A 636 16.80 -27.05 6.05
C ALA A 636 15.59 -27.72 6.73
N PRO A 637 14.98 -28.75 6.10
CA PRO A 637 13.87 -29.48 6.69
C PRO A 637 14.30 -30.09 8.03
N GLY A 638 13.43 -30.00 9.02
CA GLY A 638 13.73 -30.42 10.38
C GLY A 638 12.52 -30.40 11.29
N ARG A 639 12.68 -30.95 12.49
CA ARG A 639 11.61 -31.06 13.47
C ARG A 639 11.41 -29.76 14.26
N PRO A 640 10.19 -29.45 14.74
CA PRO A 640 9.90 -28.31 15.61
C PRO A 640 10.87 -28.15 16.78
N GLU A 641 11.26 -29.25 17.44
CA GLU A 641 12.15 -29.21 18.61
C GLU A 641 13.57 -28.76 18.26
N GLN A 642 14.02 -29.06 17.04
CA GLN A 642 15.33 -28.62 16.56
C GLN A 642 15.34 -27.10 16.35
N LEU A 643 14.23 -26.54 15.85
CA LEU A 643 14.07 -25.09 15.75
C LEU A 643 14.00 -24.45 17.15
N ALA A 644 13.25 -25.04 18.08
CA ALA A 644 13.18 -24.56 19.47
C ALA A 644 14.58 -24.48 20.13
N ALA A 645 15.35 -25.56 20.03
CA ALA A 645 16.72 -25.61 20.56
C ALA A 645 17.63 -24.58 19.90
N ARG A 646 17.49 -24.37 18.58
CA ARG A 646 18.25 -23.35 17.84
C ARG A 646 17.90 -21.93 18.33
N VAL A 647 16.62 -21.61 18.48
CA VAL A 647 16.19 -20.28 18.97
C VAL A 647 16.75 -20.01 20.37
N ALA A 648 16.66 -20.97 21.28
CA ALA A 648 17.21 -20.84 22.63
C ALA A 648 18.74 -20.63 22.62
N ALA A 649 19.46 -21.41 21.81
CA ALA A 649 20.92 -21.28 21.68
C ALA A 649 21.34 -19.94 21.07
N GLU A 650 20.66 -19.49 20.01
CA GLU A 650 20.90 -18.20 19.37
C GLU A 650 20.61 -17.04 20.32
N LEU A 651 19.47 -17.06 21.02
CA LEU A 651 19.13 -16.00 21.99
C LEU A 651 20.16 -15.93 23.12
N ALA A 652 20.59 -17.06 23.67
CA ALA A 652 21.63 -17.11 24.69
C ALA A 652 22.97 -16.56 24.16
N ARG A 653 23.34 -16.95 22.93
CA ARG A 653 24.53 -16.45 22.23
C ARG A 653 24.48 -14.94 22.05
N TRP A 654 23.41 -14.39 21.49
CA TRP A 654 23.31 -12.96 21.21
C TRP A 654 23.19 -12.11 22.47
N ARG A 655 22.54 -12.61 23.54
CA ARG A 655 22.58 -11.97 24.87
C ARG A 655 23.99 -11.93 25.46
N ARG A 656 24.80 -12.95 25.23
CA ARG A 656 26.22 -12.93 25.61
C ARG A 656 26.98 -11.88 24.81
N VAL A 657 26.82 -11.89 23.49
CA VAL A 657 27.47 -10.91 22.58
C VAL A 657 27.13 -9.47 22.97
N VAL A 658 25.85 -9.13 23.20
CA VAL A 658 25.44 -7.76 23.60
C VAL A 658 26.05 -7.36 24.96
N ARG A 659 26.19 -8.30 25.91
CA ARG A 659 26.83 -8.02 27.21
C ARG A 659 28.34 -7.83 27.11
N GLU A 660 28.99 -8.57 26.21
CA GLU A 660 30.45 -8.54 26.03
C GLU A 660 30.91 -7.45 25.06
N SER A 661 29.98 -6.79 24.36
CA SER A 661 30.24 -5.72 23.38
C SER A 661 29.67 -4.38 23.81
N SER A 662 30.15 -3.29 23.21
CA SER A 662 29.65 -1.92 23.42
C SER A 662 28.34 -1.63 22.66
N LEU A 663 27.56 -2.67 22.31
CA LEU A 663 26.34 -2.55 21.50
C LEU A 663 25.17 -1.85 22.22
N LEU A 664 25.18 -1.82 23.55
CA LEU A 664 24.22 -1.02 24.32
C LEU A 664 24.68 0.44 24.32
N PRO A 665 23.77 1.42 24.07
CA PRO A 665 24.12 2.82 24.22
C PRO A 665 24.65 3.05 25.65
N SER A 666 25.89 3.54 25.74
CA SER A 666 26.49 3.88 27.03
C SER A 666 25.56 4.85 27.77
N LYS A 667 25.24 4.55 29.03
CA LYS A 667 24.74 5.55 30.00
C LYS A 667 25.82 6.61 30.28
N ARG A 668 26.25 7.34 29.26
CA ARG A 668 27.11 8.52 29.34
C ARG A 668 26.34 9.65 28.69
N ASN A 669 25.62 10.39 29.54
CA ASN A 669 25.25 11.81 29.40
C ASN A 669 24.08 12.16 30.34
N VAL A 670 24.19 11.78 31.62
CA VAL A 670 23.40 12.38 32.71
C VAL A 670 24.34 12.58 33.89
N GLU A 671 25.35 13.45 33.74
CA GLU A 671 26.14 14.05 34.82
C GLU A 671 27.17 14.99 34.17
N SER A 672 26.73 16.20 33.80
CA SER A 672 27.54 17.43 33.75
C SER A 672 26.76 18.58 33.09
N PHE A 673 25.69 19.03 33.74
CA PHE A 673 25.23 20.42 33.65
C PHE A 673 24.76 20.80 35.06
N GLY A 674 25.74 21.14 35.87
CA GLY A 674 25.61 21.56 37.25
C GLY A 674 26.88 22.30 37.62
N GLU A 675 27.08 23.46 37.00
CA GLU A 675 27.63 24.71 37.55
C GLU A 675 27.52 25.82 36.49
#